data_AF-A0A5C7JMN0-F1
#
_entry.id   AF-A0A5C7JMN0-F1
#
_cell.length_a   1.000
_cell.length_b   1.000
_cell.length_c   1.000
_cell.angle_alpha   90.00
_cell.angle_beta   90.00
_cell.angle_gamma   90.00
#
_symmetry.space_group_name_H-M   'P 1'
#
loop_
_entity.id
_entity.type
_entity.pdbx_description
1 polymer ?
#
loop_
_entity_poly.entity_id
_entity_poly.type
_entity_poly.pdbx_seq_one_letter_code
_entity_poly.pdbx_strand_id
1 'polypeptide(L)'
;MNFQDIYKNNMLAEGRLDDLKARYSDKFSSDHIDEVIDKALPDNDKKHVDWIMKHYANGNIKASDFSATKRFLDVYEKNKSKIGRGLGSVNGLKDLKEIVRPYTNVGLTKEQRLAKNKKTTYEDHDLLVEQHKGHEACEAMGWLPKDNPHYDSVNGKARWCISLGNGENKKFLRRYTENNRWPVQTITTKKDKRKYALVLNENESTPEFRDEHDRMVDPANFIANNPSILSSSTGEFITNSINDDELKDFIHTHLIDKPTPSANDLHEFYKSNTGDSYISGLNHFISKHPNTSSKTLHEMADSFDVSPIVALSHPNYDVEEDLNHQLNEKHINDSLLSHSHLKPHHIDKLLSSGLLSHGDASTLASNKNANFTSPQIKHLLSQGIVNSNFYNSSHIDNEVRKQIIDSVFGNSSTALQNRLLESPYSRHPEIVNHLLSKNYGSPIDNINMMNRMINNKIADSNTISDKIVDSLANGVNEGKIEDTRQVSLINLKERHLHDLYRKLNTETDRKSFVAHMMSNVQNGNINDKYSFMKEINGKDSFANNNLSVDSLNELDDENAVDAVSQSSGHRDLLGRDNKSGFYTSMGKYLNFSKRPKLFDHVVSNMKLHGGDFRGLLSNNTLTPEQYRTTYDNTDKHTLYPEYVKNIVNNNNTTEDILNDLHANNKLLAPNYKNMYGRDDLSEEFLKSHLDQHMNTIIRHSNDKKGTSARVNIESILSSPSAGESVATHFIKNYATKEGIYAHPDNAKYGYTNTKNHVMQILDKLASTRKYGSIVKNALADKDLLANTQAVLMKNKSTSGNALHSLVVYGNNHIVRNNYDSLITNPNLKLKTLNYMIDKNLIPEADKNHALRVFHEKAGQQLLPFRGIKK
;
A
#
# COMPACT_ATOMS: atom_id res chain seq x y z
N MET A 1 -17.29 45.59 -0.31
CA MET A 1 -18.72 45.56 -0.66
C MET A 1 -19.24 46.98 -0.53
N ASN A 2 -19.86 47.55 -1.57
CA ASN A 2 -20.37 48.94 -1.53
C ASN A 2 -21.59 49.00 -0.59
N PHE A 3 -21.76 50.12 0.14
CA PHE A 3 -22.94 50.39 0.98
C PHE A 3 -24.26 50.21 0.22
N GLN A 4 -24.28 50.53 -1.08
CA GLN A 4 -25.45 50.29 -1.95
C GLN A 4 -25.78 48.79 -2.10
N ASP A 5 -24.79 47.89 -2.14
CA ASP A 5 -25.03 46.44 -2.25
C ASP A 5 -25.54 45.86 -0.93
N ILE A 6 -25.06 46.38 0.20
CA ILE A 6 -25.55 45.99 1.54
C ILE A 6 -26.99 46.48 1.72
N TYR A 7 -27.29 47.72 1.32
CA TYR A 7 -28.62 48.31 1.42
C TYR A 7 -29.64 47.63 0.49
N LYS A 8 -29.28 47.33 -0.77
CA LYS A 8 -30.14 46.60 -1.72
C LYS A 8 -30.41 45.16 -1.25
N ASN A 9 -29.40 44.46 -0.73
CA ASN A 9 -29.57 43.10 -0.24
C ASN A 9 -30.41 43.03 1.05
N ASN A 10 -30.34 44.05 1.92
CA ASN A 10 -31.10 44.09 3.16
C ASN A 10 -32.57 44.51 2.96
N MET A 11 -32.88 45.55 2.17
CA MET A 11 -34.28 45.92 1.89
C MET A 11 -35.03 44.86 1.08
N LEU A 12 -34.34 44.16 0.16
CA LEU A 12 -34.93 43.03 -0.56
C LEU A 12 -35.12 41.80 0.34
N ALA A 13 -34.34 41.67 1.43
CA ALA A 13 -34.50 40.57 2.38
C ALA A 13 -35.69 40.76 3.31
N GLU A 14 -36.00 42.00 3.73
CA GLU A 14 -37.18 42.31 4.56
C GLU A 14 -38.48 42.09 3.78
N GLY A 15 -38.60 42.61 2.55
CA GLY A 15 -39.78 42.35 1.72
C GLY A 15 -39.97 40.87 1.36
N ARG A 16 -38.88 40.10 1.23
CA ARG A 16 -38.95 38.64 1.06
C ARG A 16 -39.34 37.91 2.33
N LEU A 17 -38.98 38.44 3.49
CA LEU A 17 -39.37 37.88 4.78
C LEU A 17 -40.87 38.06 5.01
N ASP A 18 -41.42 39.23 4.69
CA ASP A 18 -42.86 39.49 4.80
C ASP A 18 -43.68 38.60 3.86
N ASP A 19 -43.23 38.46 2.60
CA ASP A 19 -43.84 37.52 1.64
C ASP A 19 -43.74 36.05 2.13
N LEU A 20 -42.63 35.68 2.75
CA LEU A 20 -42.46 34.34 3.31
C LEU A 20 -43.37 34.12 4.52
N LYS A 21 -43.49 35.10 5.41
CA LYS A 21 -44.42 35.08 6.54
C LYS A 21 -45.85 34.95 6.07
N ALA A 22 -46.24 35.67 5.02
CA ALA A 22 -47.54 35.53 4.39
C ALA A 22 -47.76 34.14 3.73
N ARG A 23 -46.73 33.58 3.07
CA ARG A 23 -46.81 32.25 2.42
C ARG A 23 -46.94 31.08 3.39
N TYR A 24 -46.48 31.24 4.64
CA TYR A 24 -46.49 30.19 5.66
C TYR A 24 -47.36 30.53 6.88
N SER A 25 -48.17 31.59 6.82
CA SER A 25 -48.99 32.07 7.95
C SER A 25 -50.09 31.10 8.36
N ASP A 26 -50.47 30.16 7.48
CA ASP A 26 -51.42 29.08 7.77
C ASP A 26 -50.81 27.96 8.65
N LYS A 27 -49.47 27.87 8.71
CA LYS A 27 -48.76 26.80 9.42
C LYS A 27 -47.94 27.29 10.62
N PHE A 28 -47.42 28.50 10.58
CA PHE A 28 -46.52 29.03 11.59
C PHE A 28 -46.84 30.49 11.90
N SER A 29 -46.71 30.90 13.16
CA SER A 29 -46.77 32.32 13.53
C SER A 29 -45.54 33.07 13.00
N SER A 30 -45.66 34.39 12.85
CA SER A 30 -44.53 35.25 12.44
C SER A 30 -43.32 35.05 13.36
N ASP A 31 -43.53 35.02 14.68
CA ASP A 31 -42.46 34.85 15.66
C ASP A 31 -41.77 33.48 15.55
N HIS A 32 -42.53 32.43 15.24
CA HIS A 32 -41.97 31.10 15.01
C HIS A 32 -41.11 31.05 13.74
N ILE A 33 -41.55 31.73 12.68
CA ILE A 33 -40.77 31.86 11.45
C ILE A 33 -39.46 32.61 11.74
N ASP A 34 -39.51 33.69 12.51
CA ASP A 34 -38.31 34.45 12.91
C ASP A 34 -37.35 33.57 13.73
N GLU A 35 -37.86 32.75 14.66
CA GLU A 35 -37.04 31.82 15.44
C GLU A 35 -36.35 30.76 14.56
N VAL A 36 -37.07 30.18 13.59
CA VAL A 36 -36.49 29.20 12.64
C VAL A 36 -35.35 29.83 11.86
N ILE A 37 -35.54 31.06 11.41
CA ILE A 37 -34.58 31.81 10.59
C ILE A 37 -33.31 32.10 11.41
N ASP A 38 -33.47 32.63 12.62
CA ASP A 38 -32.33 32.96 13.50
C ASP A 38 -31.51 31.73 13.88
N LYS A 39 -32.18 30.60 14.16
CA LYS A 39 -31.51 29.40 14.64
C LYS A 39 -30.92 28.53 13.52
N ALA A 40 -31.51 28.53 12.33
CA ALA A 40 -31.14 27.60 11.25
C ALA A 40 -30.26 28.21 10.15
N LEU A 41 -30.20 29.54 10.01
CA LEU A 41 -29.35 30.23 9.03
C LEU A 41 -27.97 30.64 9.61
N PRO A 42 -26.93 30.74 8.76
CA PRO A 42 -25.68 31.42 9.12
C PRO A 42 -25.93 32.88 9.54
N ASP A 43 -25.14 33.37 10.50
CA ASP A 43 -25.27 34.75 10.99
C ASP A 43 -25.09 35.75 9.84
N ASN A 44 -26.02 36.70 9.71
CA ASN A 44 -26.04 37.73 8.66
C ASN A 44 -26.26 37.22 7.21
N ASP A 45 -26.73 35.98 6.99
CA ASP A 45 -27.08 35.48 5.66
C ASP A 45 -28.54 35.01 5.54
N LYS A 46 -29.41 35.90 5.03
CA LYS A 46 -30.84 35.62 4.78
C LYS A 46 -31.11 34.99 3.40
N LYS A 47 -30.09 34.69 2.58
CA LYS A 47 -30.29 34.24 1.18
C LYS A 47 -30.97 32.88 1.05
N HIS A 48 -30.94 32.05 2.09
CA HIS A 48 -31.48 30.68 2.07
C HIS A 48 -32.79 30.50 2.85
N VAL A 49 -33.41 31.61 3.24
CA VAL A 49 -34.66 31.62 4.01
C VAL A 49 -35.77 30.79 3.35
N ASP A 50 -35.96 30.95 2.03
CA ASP A 50 -36.95 30.20 1.24
C ASP A 50 -36.69 28.69 1.28
N TRP A 51 -35.41 28.27 1.25
CA TRP A 51 -35.04 26.85 1.25
C TRP A 51 -35.24 26.20 2.62
N ILE A 52 -34.81 26.88 3.69
CA ILE A 52 -35.00 26.37 5.06
C ILE A 52 -36.49 26.24 5.36
N MET A 53 -37.27 27.28 5.08
CA MET A 53 -38.69 27.29 5.42
C MET A 53 -39.48 26.25 4.63
N LYS A 54 -39.15 26.06 3.35
CA LYS A 54 -39.70 24.95 2.55
C LYS A 54 -39.42 23.59 3.16
N HIS A 55 -38.19 23.32 3.60
CA HIS A 55 -37.83 22.00 4.13
C HIS A 55 -38.26 21.79 5.59
N TYR A 56 -38.32 22.85 6.39
CA TYR A 56 -38.87 22.83 7.74
C TYR A 56 -40.39 22.57 7.71
N ALA A 57 -41.13 23.29 6.86
CA ALA A 57 -42.58 23.09 6.66
C ALA A 57 -42.93 21.68 6.17
N ASN A 58 -42.01 21.03 5.45
CA ASN A 58 -42.16 19.66 4.94
C ASN A 58 -41.62 18.58 5.89
N GLY A 59 -41.09 18.95 7.06
CA GLY A 59 -40.53 18.00 8.04
C GLY A 59 -39.17 17.40 7.66
N ASN A 60 -38.52 17.90 6.60
CA ASN A 60 -37.20 17.46 6.16
C ASN A 60 -36.04 18.09 6.98
N ILE A 61 -36.35 19.12 7.77
CA ILE A 61 -35.49 19.74 8.77
C ILE A 61 -36.34 19.91 10.04
N LYS A 62 -35.82 19.52 11.20
CA LYS A 62 -36.49 19.71 12.50
C LYS A 62 -35.76 20.75 13.35
N ALA A 63 -36.36 21.20 14.44
CA ALA A 63 -35.72 22.16 15.34
C ALA A 63 -34.37 21.64 15.91
N SER A 64 -34.28 20.33 16.18
CA SER A 64 -33.03 19.66 16.59
C SER A 64 -31.91 19.74 15.54
N ASP A 65 -32.26 20.01 14.27
CA ASP A 65 -31.35 20.01 13.13
C ASP A 65 -30.78 21.39 12.82
N PHE A 66 -31.24 22.46 13.50
CA PHE A 66 -30.90 23.84 13.16
C PHE A 66 -29.39 24.14 13.21
N SER A 67 -28.71 23.71 14.27
CA SER A 67 -27.25 23.87 14.39
C SER A 67 -26.48 23.16 13.27
N ALA A 68 -26.89 21.94 12.90
CA ALA A 68 -26.27 21.20 11.81
C ALA A 68 -26.56 21.83 10.44
N THR A 69 -27.79 22.31 10.24
CA THR A 69 -28.24 23.01 9.03
C THR A 69 -27.43 24.29 8.83
N LYS A 70 -27.34 25.13 9.86
CA LYS A 70 -26.53 26.37 9.88
C LYS A 70 -25.09 26.09 9.46
N ARG A 71 -24.45 25.10 10.09
CA ARG A 71 -23.07 24.70 9.75
C ARG A 71 -22.91 24.25 8.30
N PHE A 72 -23.82 23.43 7.78
CA PHE A 72 -23.67 22.91 6.42
C PHE A 72 -24.01 23.95 5.36
N LEU A 73 -24.93 24.89 5.62
CA LEU A 73 -25.18 26.02 4.72
C LEU A 73 -23.97 26.95 4.63
N ASP A 74 -23.27 27.20 5.74
CA ASP A 74 -22.02 27.98 5.73
C ASP A 74 -20.93 27.31 4.88
N VAL A 75 -20.76 25.99 5.01
CA VAL A 75 -19.81 25.22 4.16
C VAL A 75 -20.25 25.24 2.69
N TYR A 76 -21.55 25.13 2.44
CA TYR A 76 -22.11 25.17 1.09
C TYR A 76 -21.79 26.49 0.40
N GLU A 77 -22.08 27.64 1.02
CA GLU A 77 -21.85 28.94 0.39
C GLU A 77 -20.36 29.23 0.16
N LYS A 78 -19.49 28.89 1.13
CA LYS A 78 -18.04 29.01 0.97
C LYS A 78 -17.47 28.19 -0.20
N ASN A 79 -18.17 27.12 -0.61
CA ASN A 79 -17.71 26.17 -1.63
C ASN A 79 -18.67 26.06 -2.82
N LYS A 80 -19.61 26.98 -2.97
CA LYS A 80 -20.70 26.90 -3.96
C LYS A 80 -20.23 26.71 -5.39
N SER A 81 -19.15 27.41 -5.78
CA SER A 81 -18.53 27.29 -7.11
C SER A 81 -17.95 25.90 -7.39
N LYS A 82 -17.50 25.19 -6.36
CA LYS A 82 -16.93 23.83 -6.46
C LYS A 82 -18.00 22.74 -6.37
N ILE A 83 -19.07 22.98 -5.60
CA ILE A 83 -20.17 22.03 -5.43
C ILE A 83 -20.96 21.88 -6.73
N GLY A 84 -21.07 22.94 -7.55
CA GLY A 84 -21.69 22.90 -8.88
C GLY A 84 -23.18 22.55 -8.91
N ARG A 85 -23.80 22.32 -7.74
CA ARG A 85 -25.21 21.96 -7.55
C ARG A 85 -25.92 23.06 -6.77
N GLY A 86 -26.98 23.62 -7.33
CA GLY A 86 -27.79 24.67 -6.68
C GLY A 86 -28.59 24.13 -5.49
N LEU A 87 -28.71 24.94 -4.43
CA LEU A 87 -29.39 24.58 -3.18
C LEU A 87 -30.86 24.18 -3.42
N GLY A 88 -31.53 24.77 -4.41
CA GLY A 88 -32.91 24.41 -4.80
C GLY A 88 -33.10 22.96 -5.24
N SER A 89 -32.02 22.23 -5.56
CA SER A 89 -32.06 20.79 -5.89
C SER A 89 -31.74 19.88 -4.71
N VAL A 90 -31.45 20.43 -3.53
CA VAL A 90 -31.04 19.71 -2.31
C VAL A 90 -32.28 19.43 -1.47
N ASN A 91 -32.62 18.17 -1.24
CA ASN A 91 -33.90 17.78 -0.64
C ASN A 91 -33.82 17.63 0.90
N GLY A 92 -33.35 18.67 1.60
CA GLY A 92 -33.26 18.71 3.06
C GLY A 92 -31.86 18.42 3.64
N LEU A 93 -31.77 18.21 4.96
CA LEU A 93 -30.50 18.18 5.69
C LEU A 93 -29.57 17.04 5.25
N LYS A 94 -30.12 15.85 4.96
CA LYS A 94 -29.32 14.68 4.55
C LYS A 94 -28.60 14.92 3.23
N ASP A 95 -29.33 15.39 2.22
CA ASP A 95 -28.76 15.75 0.91
C ASP A 95 -27.74 16.89 1.06
N LEU A 96 -28.04 17.90 1.89
CA LEU A 96 -27.13 19.01 2.16
C LEU A 96 -25.81 18.50 2.75
N LYS A 97 -25.89 17.64 3.78
CA LYS A 97 -24.74 17.01 4.41
C LYS A 97 -23.89 16.22 3.41
N GLU A 98 -24.51 15.47 2.51
CA GLU A 98 -23.79 14.66 1.51
C GLU A 98 -23.02 15.54 0.51
N ILE A 99 -23.64 16.61 -0.01
CA ILE A 99 -22.99 17.48 -0.99
C ILE A 99 -21.86 18.31 -0.40
N VAL A 100 -21.95 18.70 0.88
CA VAL A 100 -20.90 19.48 1.54
C VAL A 100 -19.83 18.60 2.18
N ARG A 101 -20.06 17.28 2.36
CA ARG A 101 -19.12 16.34 2.99
C ARG A 101 -17.69 16.40 2.43
N PRO A 102 -17.45 16.54 1.11
CA PRO A 102 -16.10 16.68 0.58
C PRO A 102 -15.40 17.99 0.98
N TYR A 103 -16.19 18.99 1.37
CA TYR A 103 -15.76 20.36 1.61
C TYR A 103 -15.72 20.76 3.09
N THR A 104 -16.27 19.93 3.99
CA THR A 104 -16.29 20.20 5.44
C THR A 104 -14.91 20.32 6.09
N ASN A 105 -13.84 19.88 5.40
CA ASN A 105 -12.45 19.97 5.86
C ASN A 105 -11.57 20.89 4.98
N VAL A 106 -12.15 21.55 3.98
CA VAL A 106 -11.42 22.44 3.08
C VAL A 106 -11.12 23.75 3.82
N GLY A 107 -9.84 24.04 4.04
CA GLY A 107 -9.36 25.22 4.77
C GLY A 107 -8.78 24.94 6.16
N LEU A 108 -8.96 23.72 6.71
CA LEU A 108 -8.22 23.31 7.90
C LEU A 108 -6.85 22.77 7.50
N THR A 109 -5.78 23.28 8.12
CA THR A 109 -4.44 22.70 7.98
C THR A 109 -4.44 21.26 8.49
N LYS A 110 -3.46 20.44 8.06
CA LYS A 110 -3.34 19.05 8.50
C LYS A 110 -3.28 19.00 10.04
N GLU A 111 -2.57 19.95 10.63
CA GLU A 111 -2.40 20.14 12.07
C GLU A 111 -3.74 20.42 12.77
N GLN A 112 -4.58 21.31 12.21
CA GLN A 112 -5.90 21.61 12.76
C GLN A 112 -6.85 20.40 12.69
N ARG A 113 -6.76 19.59 11.62
CA ARG A 113 -7.55 18.35 11.49
C ARG A 113 -7.12 17.30 12.50
N LEU A 114 -5.82 17.18 12.76
CA LEU A 114 -5.27 16.27 13.77
C LEU A 114 -5.68 16.72 15.18
N ALA A 115 -5.53 18.01 15.50
CA ALA A 115 -5.90 18.56 16.80
C ALA A 115 -7.38 18.35 17.14
N LYS A 116 -8.29 18.54 16.17
CA LYS A 116 -9.73 18.31 16.36
C LYS A 116 -10.09 16.85 16.64
N ASN A 117 -9.25 15.92 16.16
CA ASN A 117 -9.46 14.49 16.28
C ASN A 117 -8.64 13.87 17.42
N LYS A 118 -8.05 14.70 18.28
CA LYS A 118 -7.24 14.31 19.41
C LYS A 118 -7.83 14.93 20.67
N LYS A 119 -8.00 14.14 21.74
CA LYS A 119 -8.54 14.61 23.03
C LYS A 119 -7.70 14.05 24.16
N THR A 120 -7.13 14.92 25.00
CA THR A 120 -6.55 14.49 26.27
C THR A 120 -7.65 14.00 27.21
N THR A 121 -7.56 12.75 27.66
CA THR A 121 -8.52 12.14 28.58
C THR A 121 -8.01 12.08 30.01
N TYR A 122 -6.70 12.10 30.19
CA TYR A 122 -6.05 12.14 31.50
C TYR A 122 -4.65 12.77 31.35
N GLU A 123 -4.25 13.56 32.33
CA GLU A 123 -2.91 14.14 32.40
C GLU A 123 -2.57 14.45 33.87
N ASP A 124 -1.40 14.02 34.31
CA ASP A 124 -0.83 14.32 35.63
C ASP A 124 0.67 14.68 35.50
N HIS A 125 1.46 14.55 36.56
CA HIS A 125 2.90 14.81 36.50
C HIS A 125 3.66 13.78 35.65
N ASP A 126 3.21 12.52 35.65
CA ASP A 126 3.97 11.38 35.14
C ASP A 126 3.46 10.86 33.78
N LEU A 127 2.20 11.10 33.45
CA LEU A 127 1.49 10.51 32.32
C LEU A 127 0.67 11.54 31.54
N LEU A 128 0.48 11.23 30.26
CA LEU A 128 -0.42 11.91 29.34
C LEU A 128 -1.19 10.86 28.54
N VAL A 129 -2.51 10.82 28.68
CA VAL A 129 -3.40 9.91 27.94
C VAL A 129 -4.22 10.70 26.93
N GLU A 130 -4.12 10.30 25.67
CA GLU A 130 -4.76 10.99 24.56
C GLU A 130 -5.57 10.02 23.73
N GLN A 131 -6.84 10.34 23.53
CA GLN A 131 -7.75 9.61 22.65
C GLN A 131 -7.68 10.14 21.22
N HIS A 132 -7.64 9.24 20.26
CA HIS A 132 -7.50 9.54 18.83
C HIS A 132 -8.74 9.10 18.05
N LYS A 133 -9.26 9.98 17.19
CA LYS A 133 -10.49 9.75 16.43
C LYS A 133 -10.24 9.75 14.92
N GLY A 134 -10.45 8.59 14.31
CA GLY A 134 -10.36 8.42 12.86
C GLY A 134 -8.92 8.29 12.36
N HIS A 135 -8.80 7.92 11.08
CA HIS A 135 -7.55 7.44 10.49
C HIS A 135 -6.37 8.40 10.61
N GLU A 136 -6.55 9.68 10.28
CA GLU A 136 -5.45 10.65 10.30
C GLU A 136 -4.85 10.83 11.70
N ALA A 137 -5.69 10.84 12.75
CA ALA A 137 -5.23 10.94 14.14
C ALA A 137 -4.57 9.64 14.62
N CYS A 138 -5.15 8.48 14.31
CA CYS A 138 -4.55 7.18 14.62
C CYS A 138 -3.23 6.94 13.89
N GLU A 139 -3.03 7.52 12.70
CA GLU A 139 -1.73 7.46 12.01
C GLU A 139 -0.72 8.44 12.65
N ALA A 140 -1.17 9.62 13.05
CA ALA A 140 -0.32 10.61 13.69
C ALA A 140 0.18 10.17 15.07
N MET A 141 -0.63 9.38 15.80
CA MET A 141 -0.29 8.95 17.16
C MET A 141 0.94 8.03 17.22
N GLY A 142 1.31 7.36 16.13
CA GLY A 142 2.48 6.48 16.09
C GLY A 142 3.82 7.18 15.93
N TRP A 143 3.85 8.49 15.68
CA TRP A 143 5.10 9.24 15.66
C TRP A 143 5.65 9.42 17.07
N LEU A 144 6.94 9.11 17.23
CA LEU A 144 7.67 9.20 18.49
C LEU A 144 8.47 10.50 18.56
N PRO A 145 8.59 11.11 19.75
CA PRO A 145 9.48 12.25 19.93
C PRO A 145 10.95 11.77 19.90
N LYS A 146 11.89 12.64 19.52
CA LYS A 146 13.31 12.27 19.32
C LYS A 146 14.01 11.79 20.59
N ASP A 147 13.51 12.20 21.74
CA ASP A 147 14.00 11.84 23.08
C ASP A 147 13.37 10.52 23.61
N ASN A 148 12.46 9.89 22.88
CA ASN A 148 12.00 8.54 23.20
C ASN A 148 13.17 7.54 23.02
N PRO A 149 13.42 6.63 23.99
CA PRO A 149 14.56 5.71 23.96
C PRO A 149 14.52 4.71 22.80
N HIS A 150 13.37 4.56 22.14
CA HIS A 150 13.17 3.67 21.01
C HIS A 150 13.11 4.40 19.66
N TYR A 151 13.23 5.73 19.61
CA TYR A 151 13.10 6.52 18.37
C TYR A 151 13.92 5.94 17.22
N ASP A 152 15.24 5.77 17.39
CA ASP A 152 16.13 5.27 16.34
C ASP A 152 15.82 3.80 15.99
N SER A 153 15.52 2.97 16.99
CA SER A 153 15.26 1.54 16.80
C SER A 153 14.00 1.22 15.99
N VAL A 154 13.06 2.17 15.92
CA VAL A 154 11.83 2.07 15.11
C VAL A 154 11.74 3.16 14.03
N ASN A 155 12.85 3.82 13.71
CA ASN A 155 12.93 4.88 12.69
C ASN A 155 11.89 6.02 12.91
N GLY A 156 11.70 6.43 14.15
CA GLY A 156 10.84 7.55 14.56
C GLY A 156 9.33 7.27 14.52
N LYS A 157 8.90 6.08 14.13
CA LYS A 157 7.48 5.69 14.09
C LYS A 157 7.26 4.30 14.71
N ALA A 158 6.40 4.23 15.72
CA ALA A 158 6.06 2.98 16.40
C ALA A 158 5.55 1.90 15.43
N ARG A 159 5.92 0.65 15.68
CA ARG A 159 5.69 -0.47 14.75
C ARG A 159 4.22 -0.82 14.57
N TRP A 160 3.42 -0.77 15.62
CA TRP A 160 1.96 -0.93 15.53
C TRP A 160 1.32 0.10 14.58
N CYS A 161 1.95 1.26 14.38
CA CYS A 161 1.48 2.31 13.47
C CYS A 161 1.94 2.14 12.01
N ILE A 162 2.93 1.27 11.72
CA ILE A 162 3.40 1.00 10.35
C ILE A 162 2.26 0.40 9.51
N SER A 163 1.34 -0.31 10.17
CA SER A 163 0.11 -0.83 9.59
C SER A 163 -0.87 0.26 9.09
N LEU A 164 -0.68 1.57 9.33
CA LEU A 164 -1.66 2.63 9.01
C LEU A 164 -1.24 3.62 7.91
N GLY A 165 -0.04 3.51 7.33
CA GLY A 165 0.51 4.54 6.41
C GLY A 165 -0.08 4.58 4.99
N ASN A 166 -0.78 3.52 4.57
CA ASN A 166 -1.26 3.36 3.19
C ASN A 166 -2.78 3.37 3.21
N GLY A 167 -3.46 4.10 2.31
CA GLY A 167 -4.92 4.28 2.33
C GLY A 167 -5.75 2.99 2.31
N GLU A 168 -5.18 1.87 1.89
CA GLU A 168 -5.75 0.52 1.96
C GLU A 168 -5.99 0.03 3.40
N ASN A 169 -5.22 0.56 4.37
CA ASN A 169 -5.23 0.10 5.75
C ASN A 169 -6.27 0.79 6.65
N LYS A 170 -7.09 1.69 6.09
CA LYS A 170 -8.34 2.15 6.71
C LYS A 170 -9.25 1.00 7.12
N LYS A 171 -9.16 -0.15 6.44
CA LYS A 171 -9.88 -1.37 6.78
C LYS A 171 -9.34 -2.04 8.06
N PHE A 172 -8.04 -2.00 8.32
CA PHE A 172 -7.45 -2.55 9.55
C PHE A 172 -7.87 -1.73 10.76
N LEU A 173 -7.73 -0.39 10.71
CA LEU A 173 -8.22 0.47 11.80
C LEU A 173 -9.71 0.23 12.07
N ARG A 174 -10.54 0.11 11.02
CA ARG A 174 -11.96 -0.23 11.16
C ARG A 174 -12.19 -1.62 11.77
N ARG A 175 -11.29 -2.56 11.58
CA ARG A 175 -11.37 -3.89 12.18
C ARG A 175 -11.06 -3.82 13.68
N TYR A 176 -9.91 -3.25 14.04
CA TYR A 176 -9.47 -3.13 15.43
C TYR A 176 -10.40 -2.28 16.28
N THR A 177 -11.00 -1.24 15.70
CA THR A 177 -11.92 -0.34 16.41
C THR A 177 -13.39 -0.70 16.19
N GLU A 178 -13.70 -1.77 15.45
CA GLU A 178 -15.06 -2.13 15.02
C GLU A 178 -15.84 -0.92 14.46
N ASN A 179 -15.27 -0.29 13.43
CA ASN A 179 -15.74 0.95 12.80
C ASN A 179 -15.78 2.18 13.74
N ASN A 180 -14.76 2.36 14.58
CA ASN A 180 -14.66 3.40 15.62
C ASN A 180 -15.67 3.24 16.76
N ARG A 181 -16.18 2.02 16.99
CA ARG A 181 -16.93 1.67 18.20
C ARG A 181 -16.01 1.74 19.42
N TRP A 182 -14.81 1.16 19.31
CA TRP A 182 -13.82 1.14 20.39
C TRP A 182 -12.84 2.32 20.26
N PRO A 183 -12.70 3.15 21.31
CA PRO A 183 -11.71 4.21 21.35
C PRO A 183 -10.28 3.69 21.22
N VAL A 184 -9.44 4.44 20.51
CA VAL A 184 -7.98 4.23 20.51
C VAL A 184 -7.34 5.33 21.35
N GLN A 185 -6.48 4.95 22.28
CA GLN A 185 -5.73 5.86 23.13
C GLN A 185 -4.23 5.66 22.95
N THR A 186 -3.47 6.72 23.21
CA THR A 186 -2.05 6.60 23.54
C THR A 186 -1.82 7.00 24.98
N ILE A 187 -0.95 6.26 25.66
CA ILE A 187 -0.44 6.61 26.98
C ILE A 187 1.02 7.00 26.80
N THR A 188 1.40 8.21 27.21
CA THR A 188 2.77 8.72 27.11
C THR A 188 3.32 8.95 28.51
N THR A 189 4.44 8.34 28.84
CA THR A 189 5.15 8.58 30.10
C THR A 189 6.01 9.84 29.96
N LYS A 190 5.83 10.81 30.86
CA LYS A 190 6.49 12.11 30.78
C LYS A 190 7.98 12.05 31.14
N LYS A 191 8.37 11.09 31.98
CA LYS A 191 9.75 10.89 32.45
C LYS A 191 10.72 10.43 31.35
N ASP A 192 10.36 9.36 30.64
CA ASP A 192 11.20 8.71 29.62
C ASP A 192 10.60 8.78 28.21
N LYS A 193 9.49 9.49 28.04
CA LYS A 193 8.82 9.75 26.75
C LYS A 193 8.37 8.49 26.02
N ARG A 194 8.27 7.35 26.73
CA ARG A 194 7.71 6.12 26.17
C ARG A 194 6.25 6.33 25.80
N LYS A 195 5.82 5.62 24.77
CA LYS A 195 4.51 5.77 24.17
C LYS A 195 3.89 4.43 23.86
N TYR A 196 2.71 4.22 24.42
CA TYR A 196 1.96 2.98 24.31
C TYR A 196 0.65 3.23 23.57
N ALA A 197 0.14 2.23 22.86
CA ALA A 197 -1.16 2.25 22.21
C ALA A 197 -2.13 1.31 22.93
N LEU A 198 -3.35 1.76 23.17
CA LEU A 198 -4.40 0.99 23.83
C LEU A 198 -5.71 1.09 23.04
N VAL A 199 -6.37 -0.04 22.82
CA VAL A 199 -7.77 -0.08 22.32
C VAL A 199 -8.69 -0.42 23.48
N LEU A 200 -9.64 0.45 23.76
CA LEU A 200 -10.62 0.28 24.84
C LEU A 200 -11.78 -0.63 24.36
N ASN A 201 -11.50 -1.92 24.21
CA ASN A 201 -12.49 -2.94 23.84
C ASN A 201 -12.94 -3.73 25.09
N GLU A 202 -14.11 -3.38 25.62
CA GLU A 202 -14.67 -3.99 26.84
C GLU A 202 -15.10 -5.46 26.64
N ASN A 203 -15.17 -5.94 25.40
CA ASN A 203 -15.57 -7.32 25.10
C ASN A 203 -14.40 -8.31 25.03
N GLU A 204 -13.15 -7.84 25.10
CA GLU A 204 -11.97 -8.69 25.04
C GLU A 204 -11.36 -8.88 26.44
N SER A 205 -11.09 -10.13 26.81
CA SER A 205 -10.45 -10.49 28.08
C SER A 205 -8.96 -10.15 28.12
N THR A 206 -8.38 -9.68 27.03
CA THR A 206 -7.00 -9.22 26.97
C THR A 206 -6.99 -7.95 26.13
N PRO A 207 -6.58 -6.80 26.72
CA PRO A 207 -6.68 -5.53 26.02
C PRO A 207 -5.61 -5.49 24.92
N GLU A 208 -5.92 -4.90 23.77
CA GLU A 208 -4.91 -4.60 22.76
C GLU A 208 -4.04 -3.43 23.26
N PHE A 209 -2.99 -3.76 24.02
CA PHE A 209 -2.09 -2.83 24.69
C PHE A 209 -0.64 -3.06 24.22
N ARG A 210 -0.09 -2.13 23.43
CA ARG A 210 1.17 -2.30 22.69
C ARG A 210 2.21 -1.24 23.03
N ASP A 211 3.48 -1.65 23.10
CA ASP A 211 4.64 -0.75 23.17
C ASP A 211 5.12 -0.32 21.77
N GLU A 212 6.15 0.53 21.68
CA GLU A 212 6.68 1.06 20.42
C GLU A 212 7.15 -0.01 19.43
N HIS A 213 7.53 -1.20 19.91
CA HIS A 213 7.99 -2.33 19.12
C HIS A 213 6.88 -3.29 18.71
N ASP A 214 5.62 -2.94 18.99
CA ASP A 214 4.44 -3.78 18.77
C ASP A 214 4.40 -5.02 19.68
N ARG A 215 5.05 -4.95 20.85
CA ARG A 215 5.00 -6.00 21.88
C ARG A 215 3.83 -5.76 22.81
N MET A 216 3.23 -6.85 23.27
CA MET A 216 2.16 -6.79 24.26
C MET A 216 2.70 -6.25 25.58
N VAL A 217 2.01 -5.29 26.17
CA VAL A 217 2.34 -4.73 27.48
C VAL A 217 1.56 -5.52 28.53
N ASP A 218 2.25 -5.96 29.57
CA ASP A 218 1.65 -6.58 30.74
C ASP A 218 0.92 -5.49 31.59
N PRO A 219 -0.43 -5.55 31.70
CA PRO A 219 -1.22 -4.58 32.45
C PRO A 219 -0.76 -4.36 33.89
N ALA A 220 -0.44 -5.44 34.61
CA ALA A 220 -0.05 -5.39 36.01
C ALA A 220 1.27 -4.65 36.18
N ASN A 221 2.26 -4.99 35.35
CA ASN A 221 3.56 -4.34 35.33
C ASN A 221 3.47 -2.87 34.92
N PHE A 222 2.58 -2.54 33.98
CA PHE A 222 2.37 -1.15 33.60
C PHE A 222 1.84 -0.33 34.78
N ILE A 223 0.84 -0.85 35.50
CA ILE A 223 0.28 -0.22 36.71
C ILE A 223 1.35 -0.07 37.80
N ALA A 224 2.15 -1.11 38.06
CA ALA A 224 3.21 -1.08 39.07
C ALA A 224 4.21 0.06 38.84
N ASN A 225 4.52 0.36 37.57
CA ASN A 225 5.46 1.41 37.21
C ASN A 225 4.81 2.78 37.01
N ASN A 226 3.49 2.84 36.84
CA ASN A 226 2.75 4.06 36.49
C ASN A 226 1.43 4.14 37.29
N PRO A 227 1.49 4.07 38.63
CA PRO A 227 0.29 3.83 39.43
C PRO A 227 -0.71 5.00 39.40
N SER A 228 -0.28 6.20 39.04
CA SER A 228 -1.18 7.35 38.89
C SER A 228 -2.26 7.12 37.82
N ILE A 229 -2.03 6.21 36.85
CA ILE A 229 -3.02 5.83 35.84
C ILE A 229 -4.33 5.33 36.46
N LEU A 230 -4.30 4.76 37.67
CA LEU A 230 -5.47 4.25 38.40
C LEU A 230 -6.52 5.32 38.69
N SER A 231 -6.13 6.59 38.70
CA SER A 231 -7.05 7.73 38.84
C SER A 231 -7.80 8.10 37.55
N SER A 232 -7.60 7.33 36.47
CA SER A 232 -8.22 7.55 35.16
C SER A 232 -9.13 6.38 34.77
N SER A 233 -10.11 6.64 33.90
CA SER A 233 -10.94 5.58 33.30
C SER A 233 -10.12 4.58 32.46
N THR A 234 -8.96 5.02 31.96
CA THR A 234 -8.00 4.14 31.28
C THR A 234 -7.36 3.16 32.27
N GLY A 235 -7.01 3.62 33.47
CA GLY A 235 -6.50 2.77 34.54
C GLY A 235 -7.53 1.73 34.98
N GLU A 236 -8.77 2.15 35.19
CA GLU A 236 -9.88 1.24 35.51
C GLU A 236 -10.06 0.14 34.45
N PHE A 237 -10.02 0.50 33.16
CA PHE A 237 -10.07 -0.46 32.07
C PHE A 237 -8.89 -1.45 32.10
N ILE A 238 -7.67 -0.96 32.29
CA ILE A 238 -6.45 -1.80 32.38
C ILE A 238 -6.56 -2.75 33.57
N THR A 239 -6.99 -2.28 34.75
CA THR A 239 -7.16 -3.10 35.95
C THR A 239 -8.21 -4.20 35.73
N ASN A 240 -9.37 -3.86 35.17
CA ASN A 240 -10.44 -4.83 34.90
C ASN A 240 -10.03 -5.93 33.91
N SER A 241 -9.01 -5.65 33.08
CA SER A 241 -8.50 -6.58 32.08
C SER A 241 -7.43 -7.57 32.60
N ILE A 242 -6.99 -7.43 33.86
CA ILE A 242 -6.13 -8.41 34.51
C ILE A 242 -6.93 -9.72 34.71
N ASN A 243 -6.32 -10.90 34.62
CA ASN A 243 -7.04 -12.18 34.81
C ASN A 243 -6.86 -12.79 36.22
N ASP A 244 -6.22 -12.03 37.12
CA ASP A 244 -5.94 -12.40 38.50
C ASP A 244 -6.80 -11.52 39.42
N ASP A 245 -7.88 -12.11 39.95
CA ASP A 245 -8.86 -11.38 40.75
C ASP A 245 -8.30 -10.95 42.11
N GLU A 246 -7.36 -11.70 42.68
CA GLU A 246 -6.67 -11.31 43.92
C GLU A 246 -5.77 -10.10 43.69
N LEU A 247 -5.05 -10.06 42.57
CA LEU A 247 -4.26 -8.89 42.17
C LEU A 247 -5.16 -7.68 41.89
N LYS A 248 -6.33 -7.87 41.25
CA LYS A 248 -7.30 -6.77 41.08
C LYS A 248 -7.78 -6.24 42.41
N ASP A 249 -8.23 -7.12 43.30
CA ASP A 249 -8.72 -6.75 44.62
C ASP A 249 -7.63 -6.02 45.42
N PHE A 250 -6.38 -6.48 45.29
CA PHE A 250 -5.22 -5.80 45.85
C PHE A 250 -5.06 -4.39 45.28
N ILE A 251 -5.04 -4.23 43.95
CA ILE A 251 -4.92 -2.91 43.29
C ILE A 251 -6.06 -1.99 43.73
N HIS A 252 -7.30 -2.48 43.75
CA HIS A 252 -8.47 -1.70 44.12
C HIS A 252 -8.44 -1.27 45.60
N THR A 253 -8.04 -2.17 46.50
CA THR A 253 -8.09 -1.94 47.94
C THR A 253 -6.91 -1.10 48.43
N HIS A 254 -5.72 -1.28 47.85
CA HIS A 254 -4.48 -0.73 48.41
C HIS A 254 -3.83 0.34 47.55
N LEU A 255 -4.02 0.35 46.22
CA LEU A 255 -3.32 1.27 45.31
C LEU A 255 -4.17 2.44 44.83
N ILE A 256 -5.51 2.36 44.90
CA ILE A 256 -6.36 3.49 44.53
C ILE A 256 -6.16 4.66 45.49
N ASP A 257 -6.16 4.40 46.80
CA ASP A 257 -6.00 5.43 47.83
C ASP A 257 -4.52 5.79 48.09
N LYS A 258 -3.61 4.84 47.81
CA LYS A 258 -2.15 5.00 47.95
C LYS A 258 -1.45 4.51 46.68
N PRO A 259 -1.46 5.29 45.59
CA PRO A 259 -0.84 4.87 44.33
C PRO A 259 0.67 4.63 44.45
N THR A 260 1.34 5.12 45.49
CA THR A 260 2.76 4.86 45.72
C THR A 260 2.95 4.10 47.05
N PRO A 261 2.71 2.78 47.10
CA PRO A 261 2.90 2.00 48.31
C PRO A 261 4.37 2.06 48.75
N SER A 262 4.59 2.13 50.06
CA SER A 262 5.95 2.12 50.62
C SER A 262 6.57 0.73 50.53
N ALA A 263 7.90 0.66 50.71
CA ALA A 263 8.62 -0.61 50.77
C ALA A 263 8.08 -1.56 51.86
N ASN A 264 7.62 -1.00 52.99
CA ASN A 264 7.03 -1.76 54.09
C ASN A 264 5.63 -2.28 53.72
N ASP A 265 4.79 -1.45 53.08
CA ASP A 265 3.47 -1.88 52.62
C ASP A 265 3.62 -3.10 51.69
N LEU A 266 4.52 -3.02 50.69
CA LEU A 266 4.81 -4.11 49.76
C LEU A 266 5.37 -5.37 50.45
N HIS A 267 6.20 -5.20 51.49
CA HIS A 267 6.72 -6.31 52.27
C HIS A 267 5.63 -7.00 53.10
N GLU A 268 4.77 -6.23 53.78
CA GLU A 268 3.63 -6.75 54.52
C GLU A 268 2.66 -7.48 53.59
N PHE A 269 2.37 -6.92 52.42
CA PHE A 269 1.53 -7.58 51.42
C PHE A 269 2.12 -8.89 50.94
N TYR A 270 3.43 -8.94 50.67
CA TYR A 270 4.09 -10.20 50.35
C TYR A 270 3.92 -11.21 51.49
N LYS A 271 4.27 -10.84 52.73
CA LYS A 271 4.19 -11.73 53.90
C LYS A 271 2.79 -12.23 54.22
N SER A 272 1.77 -11.39 54.08
CA SER A 272 0.37 -11.78 54.33
C SER A 272 -0.14 -12.80 53.30
N ASN A 273 0.54 -12.95 52.17
CA ASN A 273 0.11 -13.79 51.04
C ASN A 273 1.11 -14.92 50.70
N THR A 274 2.24 -15.04 51.40
CA THR A 274 3.31 -16.05 51.16
C THR A 274 2.94 -17.52 51.46
N GLY A 275 1.66 -17.86 51.64
CA GLY A 275 1.20 -19.22 51.94
C GLY A 275 0.35 -19.89 50.85
N ASP A 276 -0.14 -19.12 49.88
CA ASP A 276 -1.03 -19.61 48.83
C ASP A 276 -0.25 -19.76 47.51
N SER A 277 -0.05 -21.01 47.08
CA SER A 277 0.72 -21.37 45.87
C SER A 277 0.13 -20.86 44.55
N TYR A 278 -0.97 -20.10 44.59
CA TYR A 278 -1.69 -19.57 43.44
C TYR A 278 -1.37 -18.09 43.12
N ILE A 279 -0.60 -17.40 43.97
CA ILE A 279 -0.41 -15.94 43.93
C ILE A 279 0.76 -15.52 43.01
N SER A 280 0.79 -16.06 41.80
CA SER A 280 1.87 -15.74 40.83
C SER A 280 1.83 -14.29 40.33
N GLY A 281 0.63 -13.70 40.18
CA GLY A 281 0.45 -12.35 39.66
C GLY A 281 0.84 -11.25 40.65
N LEU A 282 0.44 -11.36 41.92
CA LEU A 282 0.83 -10.39 42.96
C LEU A 282 2.33 -10.46 43.28
N ASN A 283 2.94 -11.64 43.34
CA ASN A 283 4.39 -11.76 43.53
C ASN A 283 5.17 -11.13 42.36
N HIS A 284 4.70 -11.34 41.13
CA HIS A 284 5.26 -10.68 39.96
C HIS A 284 5.05 -9.16 39.99
N PHE A 285 3.88 -8.68 40.41
CA PHE A 285 3.60 -7.25 40.59
C PHE A 285 4.56 -6.62 41.62
N ILE A 286 4.69 -7.21 42.80
CA ILE A 286 5.55 -6.70 43.88
C ILE A 286 7.02 -6.75 43.44
N SER A 287 7.50 -7.85 42.86
CA SER A 287 8.90 -7.95 42.41
C SER A 287 9.27 -7.00 41.27
N LYS A 288 8.29 -6.39 40.60
CA LYS A 288 8.50 -5.33 39.58
C LYS A 288 8.22 -3.92 40.08
N HIS A 289 7.68 -3.76 41.29
CA HIS A 289 7.31 -2.46 41.82
C HIS A 289 8.56 -1.68 42.30
N PRO A 290 8.76 -0.41 41.88
CA PRO A 290 10.01 0.32 42.11
C PRO A 290 10.38 0.53 43.59
N ASN A 291 9.39 0.51 44.48
CA ASN A 291 9.59 0.67 45.93
C ASN A 291 9.86 -0.65 46.67
N THR A 292 9.92 -1.79 45.99
CA THR A 292 10.14 -3.08 46.67
C THR A 292 11.54 -3.13 47.28
N SER A 293 11.59 -3.49 48.57
CA SER A 293 12.84 -3.51 49.35
C SER A 293 13.76 -4.67 48.93
N SER A 294 15.07 -4.51 49.11
CA SER A 294 16.04 -5.62 48.92
C SER A 294 15.64 -6.85 49.73
N LYS A 295 15.27 -6.66 51.00
CA LYS A 295 14.84 -7.73 51.89
C LYS A 295 13.68 -8.54 51.30
N THR A 296 12.63 -7.87 50.82
CA THR A 296 11.49 -8.55 50.18
C THR A 296 11.94 -9.33 48.96
N LEU A 297 12.85 -8.77 48.15
CA LEU A 297 13.34 -9.42 46.94
C LEU A 297 14.23 -10.63 47.24
N HIS A 298 15.04 -10.60 48.30
CA HIS A 298 15.79 -11.78 48.76
C HIS A 298 14.84 -12.89 49.20
N GLU A 299 13.85 -12.59 50.05
CA GLU A 299 12.87 -13.58 50.48
C GLU A 299 12.07 -14.17 49.29
N MET A 300 11.78 -13.35 48.27
CA MET A 300 11.17 -13.81 47.01
C MET A 300 12.11 -14.66 46.16
N ALA A 301 13.41 -14.35 46.13
CA ALA A 301 14.39 -15.13 45.38
C ALA A 301 14.64 -16.50 46.03
N ASP A 302 14.50 -16.58 47.35
CA ASP A 302 14.62 -17.81 48.14
C ASP A 302 13.35 -18.67 48.10
N SER A 303 12.20 -18.10 47.72
CA SER A 303 10.95 -18.86 47.62
C SER A 303 10.85 -19.62 46.28
N PHE A 304 10.43 -20.89 46.33
CA PHE A 304 10.25 -21.71 45.12
C PHE A 304 9.08 -21.27 44.24
N ASP A 305 8.21 -20.39 44.75
CA ASP A 305 6.95 -19.98 44.11
C ASP A 305 7.08 -18.81 43.14
N VAL A 306 8.18 -18.05 43.19
CA VAL A 306 8.45 -16.94 42.26
C VAL A 306 9.64 -17.33 41.41
N SER A 307 9.62 -17.03 40.11
CA SER A 307 10.83 -17.18 39.30
C SER A 307 11.91 -16.24 39.89
N PRO A 308 13.00 -16.77 40.49
CA PRO A 308 14.00 -15.94 41.19
C PRO A 308 14.55 -14.85 40.26
N ILE A 309 14.59 -15.14 38.96
CA ILE A 309 14.96 -14.25 37.87
C ILE A 309 14.27 -12.88 37.96
N VAL A 310 13.00 -12.81 38.37
CA VAL A 310 12.25 -11.55 38.42
C VAL A 310 12.76 -10.67 39.55
N ALA A 311 12.92 -11.22 40.76
CA ALA A 311 13.45 -10.52 41.92
C ALA A 311 14.91 -10.09 41.72
N LEU A 312 15.73 -10.98 41.15
CA LEU A 312 17.14 -10.74 40.81
C LEU A 312 17.30 -9.66 39.73
N SER A 313 16.28 -9.40 38.91
CA SER A 313 16.34 -8.32 37.91
C SER A 313 16.03 -6.94 38.49
N HIS A 314 15.66 -6.84 39.77
CA HIS A 314 15.16 -5.60 40.36
C HIS A 314 16.30 -4.64 40.76
N PRO A 315 16.19 -3.32 40.51
CA PRO A 315 17.24 -2.35 40.81
C PRO A 315 17.61 -2.25 42.31
N ASN A 316 16.68 -2.57 43.20
CA ASN A 316 16.89 -2.54 44.65
C ASN A 316 17.42 -3.87 45.21
N TYR A 317 17.68 -4.90 44.39
CA TYR A 317 18.24 -6.16 44.85
C TYR A 317 19.72 -5.98 45.26
N ASP A 318 20.07 -6.33 46.49
CA ASP A 318 21.43 -6.23 47.00
C ASP A 318 22.24 -7.50 46.65
N VAL A 319 22.86 -7.47 45.48
CA VAL A 319 23.73 -8.55 44.98
C VAL A 319 24.88 -8.87 45.94
N GLU A 320 25.37 -7.87 46.68
CA GLU A 320 26.49 -8.06 47.60
C GLU A 320 26.05 -8.91 48.81
N GLU A 321 24.84 -8.67 49.33
CA GLU A 321 24.25 -9.46 50.42
C GLU A 321 24.03 -10.92 50.00
N ASP A 322 23.39 -11.17 48.84
CA ASP A 322 23.14 -12.52 48.31
C ASP A 322 24.45 -13.27 48.00
N LEU A 323 25.42 -12.59 47.37
CA LEU A 323 26.72 -13.18 47.10
C LEU A 323 27.43 -13.60 48.40
N ASN A 324 27.45 -12.74 49.42
CA ASN A 324 28.09 -13.08 50.68
C ASN A 324 27.35 -14.22 51.39
N HIS A 325 26.02 -14.28 51.31
CA HIS A 325 25.22 -15.40 51.82
C HIS A 325 25.59 -16.72 51.13
N GLN A 326 25.53 -16.77 49.81
CA GLN A 326 25.87 -17.95 49.00
C GLN A 326 27.32 -18.41 49.17
N LEU A 327 28.27 -17.47 49.29
CA LEU A 327 29.67 -17.77 49.60
C LEU A 327 29.81 -18.43 50.99
N ASN A 328 29.07 -17.96 52.00
CA ASN A 328 29.07 -18.56 53.33
C ASN A 328 28.44 -19.96 53.34
N GLU A 329 27.40 -20.18 52.54
CA GLU A 329 26.77 -21.49 52.35
C GLU A 329 27.58 -22.46 51.46
N LYS A 330 28.65 -21.97 50.83
CA LYS A 330 29.49 -22.72 49.88
C LYS A 330 28.70 -23.27 48.68
N HIS A 331 27.68 -22.54 48.25
CA HIS A 331 26.84 -22.91 47.13
C HIS A 331 26.54 -21.67 46.29
N ILE A 332 26.96 -21.67 45.03
CA ILE A 332 26.68 -20.56 44.09
C ILE A 332 25.58 -20.97 43.12
N ASN A 333 24.51 -20.21 43.08
CA ASN A 333 23.38 -20.44 42.18
C ASN A 333 23.65 -19.81 40.80
N ASP A 334 23.29 -20.53 39.72
CA ASP A 334 23.34 -20.05 38.33
C ASP A 334 22.65 -18.69 38.13
N SER A 335 21.61 -18.42 38.94
CA SER A 335 20.82 -17.19 38.88
C SER A 335 21.63 -15.97 39.34
N LEU A 336 22.51 -16.12 40.33
CA LEU A 336 23.45 -15.09 40.77
C LEU A 336 24.53 -14.84 39.70
N LEU A 337 25.05 -15.90 39.08
CA LEU A 337 26.07 -15.80 38.02
C LEU A 337 25.55 -15.06 36.78
N SER A 338 24.23 -15.15 36.53
CA SER A 338 23.54 -14.50 35.42
C SER A 338 23.00 -13.11 35.77
N HIS A 339 23.23 -12.62 36.99
CA HIS A 339 22.61 -11.40 37.51
C HIS A 339 23.08 -10.13 36.77
N SER A 340 22.14 -9.24 36.43
CA SER A 340 22.40 -8.04 35.62
C SER A 340 23.25 -6.99 36.34
N HIS A 341 23.18 -6.97 37.66
CA HIS A 341 23.88 -6.01 38.53
C HIS A 341 25.22 -6.53 39.10
N LEU A 342 25.81 -7.60 38.54
CA LEU A 342 27.16 -8.03 38.92
C LEU A 342 28.19 -6.94 38.59
N LYS A 343 28.88 -6.45 39.63
CA LYS A 343 29.98 -5.49 39.52
C LYS A 343 31.32 -6.22 39.43
N PRO A 344 32.38 -5.58 38.92
CA PRO A 344 33.71 -6.20 38.81
C PRO A 344 34.21 -6.85 40.11
N HIS A 345 34.01 -6.22 41.27
CA HIS A 345 34.49 -6.78 42.54
C HIS A 345 33.66 -8.00 43.02
N HIS A 346 32.38 -8.13 42.60
CA HIS A 346 31.61 -9.36 42.81
C HIS A 346 32.23 -10.52 42.02
N ILE A 347 32.64 -10.25 40.78
CA ILE A 347 33.31 -11.23 39.91
C ILE A 347 34.65 -11.65 40.53
N ASP A 348 35.43 -10.70 41.07
CA ASP A 348 36.68 -11.02 41.78
C ASP A 348 36.44 -11.96 42.96
N LYS A 349 35.40 -11.71 43.76
CA LYS A 349 35.00 -12.59 44.87
C LYS A 349 34.61 -13.99 44.37
N LEU A 350 33.78 -14.07 43.33
CA LEU A 350 33.34 -15.33 42.73
C LEU A 350 34.53 -16.15 42.22
N LEU A 351 35.43 -15.55 41.44
CA LEU A 351 36.62 -16.22 40.89
C LEU A 351 37.61 -16.62 42.01
N SER A 352 37.75 -15.80 43.05
CA SER A 352 38.67 -16.07 44.17
C SER A 352 38.13 -17.09 45.18
N SER A 353 36.82 -17.37 45.16
CA SER A 353 36.18 -18.30 46.10
C SER A 353 36.64 -19.75 45.94
N GLY A 354 37.08 -20.12 44.73
CA GLY A 354 37.37 -21.51 44.36
C GLY A 354 36.13 -22.41 44.30
N LEU A 355 34.91 -21.85 44.41
CA LEU A 355 33.66 -22.59 44.41
C LEU A 355 33.07 -22.81 43.01
N LEU A 356 33.55 -22.09 41.99
CA LEU A 356 33.01 -22.18 40.64
C LEU A 356 33.47 -23.46 39.94
N SER A 357 32.51 -24.28 39.52
CA SER A 357 32.74 -25.34 38.54
C SER A 357 33.07 -24.75 37.17
N HIS A 358 33.56 -25.59 36.24
CA HIS A 358 33.76 -25.14 34.85
C HIS A 358 32.43 -24.69 34.20
N GLY A 359 31.31 -25.33 34.58
CA GLY A 359 29.96 -24.93 34.16
C GLY A 359 29.62 -23.53 34.67
N ASP A 360 29.82 -23.30 35.97
CA ASP A 360 29.50 -22.04 36.65
C ASP A 360 30.31 -20.88 36.06
N ALA A 361 31.61 -21.10 35.85
CA ALA A 361 32.48 -20.09 35.26
C ALA A 361 32.11 -19.81 33.78
N SER A 362 31.57 -20.80 33.05
CA SER A 362 31.00 -20.61 31.71
C SER A 362 29.66 -19.84 31.74
N THR A 363 28.80 -20.10 32.74
CA THR A 363 27.56 -19.35 32.99
C THR A 363 27.89 -17.88 33.29
N LEU A 364 28.83 -17.63 34.20
CA LEU A 364 29.32 -16.30 34.53
C LEU A 364 29.86 -15.60 33.28
N ALA A 365 30.75 -16.25 32.51
CA ALA A 365 31.30 -15.71 31.27
C ALA A 365 30.23 -15.39 30.20
N SER A 366 29.09 -16.09 30.24
CA SER A 366 27.96 -15.89 29.33
C SER A 366 27.04 -14.74 29.75
N ASN A 367 27.23 -14.16 30.94
CA ASN A 367 26.47 -13.00 31.41
C ASN A 367 26.85 -11.76 30.60
N LYS A 368 25.90 -11.26 29.79
CA LYS A 368 26.09 -10.09 28.93
C LYS A 368 26.14 -8.76 29.68
N ASN A 369 25.67 -8.74 30.92
CA ASN A 369 25.63 -7.55 31.77
C ASN A 369 26.86 -7.47 32.69
N ALA A 370 27.59 -8.58 32.87
CA ALA A 370 28.82 -8.61 33.64
C ALA A 370 29.93 -7.86 32.90
N ASN A 371 30.54 -6.90 33.60
CA ASN A 371 31.62 -6.09 33.04
C ASN A 371 32.97 -6.62 33.53
N PHE A 372 33.59 -7.49 32.73
CA PHE A 372 34.84 -8.15 33.10
C PHE A 372 36.06 -7.25 32.90
N THR A 373 37.02 -7.31 33.83
CA THR A 373 38.33 -6.67 33.71
C THR A 373 39.34 -7.55 32.97
N SER A 374 40.44 -6.96 32.48
CA SER A 374 41.55 -7.72 31.86
C SER A 374 42.05 -8.90 32.72
N PRO A 375 42.34 -8.74 34.02
CA PRO A 375 42.77 -9.86 34.88
C PRO A 375 41.73 -10.99 34.98
N GLN A 376 40.45 -10.64 35.10
CA GLN A 376 39.35 -11.62 35.21
C GLN A 376 39.23 -12.45 33.93
N ILE A 377 39.33 -11.81 32.76
CA ILE A 377 39.29 -12.52 31.48
C ILE A 377 40.52 -13.40 31.31
N LYS A 378 41.72 -12.94 31.67
CA LYS A 378 42.92 -13.78 31.64
C LYS A 378 42.77 -15.03 32.53
N HIS A 379 42.19 -14.87 33.72
CA HIS A 379 41.89 -15.99 34.60
C HIS A 379 40.94 -16.99 33.95
N LEU A 380 39.82 -16.54 33.39
CA LEU A 380 38.85 -17.41 32.70
C LEU A 380 39.44 -18.09 31.46
N LEU A 381 40.21 -17.37 30.64
CA LEU A 381 40.92 -17.94 29.49
C LEU A 381 41.93 -19.02 29.91
N SER A 382 42.63 -18.85 31.04
CA SER A 382 43.56 -19.85 31.57
C SER A 382 42.88 -21.15 32.00
N GLN A 383 41.57 -21.10 32.28
CA GLN A 383 40.72 -22.25 32.56
C GLN A 383 40.09 -22.86 31.30
N GLY A 384 40.47 -22.38 30.10
CA GLY A 384 39.91 -22.83 28.82
C GLY A 384 38.52 -22.27 28.51
N ILE A 385 38.03 -21.32 29.31
CA ILE A 385 36.71 -20.72 29.12
C ILE A 385 36.85 -19.60 28.09
N VAL A 386 36.26 -19.79 26.92
CA VAL A 386 36.26 -18.81 25.83
C VAL A 386 34.82 -18.38 25.57
N ASN A 387 34.54 -17.08 25.72
CA ASN A 387 33.21 -16.54 25.46
C ASN A 387 33.29 -15.28 24.59
N SER A 388 32.38 -15.16 23.61
CA SER A 388 32.30 -13.99 22.74
C SER A 388 32.03 -12.69 23.51
N ASN A 389 31.39 -12.76 24.68
CA ASN A 389 31.07 -11.59 25.51
C ASN A 389 32.33 -10.89 26.04
N PHE A 390 33.42 -11.63 26.31
CA PHE A 390 34.68 -11.06 26.79
C PHE A 390 35.19 -9.97 25.85
N TYR A 391 35.05 -10.20 24.54
CA TYR A 391 35.54 -9.29 23.53
C TYR A 391 34.79 -7.94 23.50
N ASN A 392 33.57 -7.88 24.02
CA ASN A 392 32.78 -6.65 24.09
C ASN A 392 32.99 -5.85 25.38
N SER A 393 33.77 -6.36 26.35
CA SER A 393 34.09 -5.60 27.56
C SER A 393 34.82 -4.30 27.19
N SER A 394 34.40 -3.18 27.78
CA SER A 394 35.02 -1.87 27.59
C SER A 394 36.31 -1.70 28.40
N HIS A 395 36.59 -2.60 29.35
CA HIS A 395 37.72 -2.51 30.28
C HIS A 395 38.85 -3.49 30.01
N ILE A 396 38.92 -4.06 28.80
CA ILE A 396 40.05 -4.89 28.39
C ILE A 396 41.00 -4.17 27.45
N ASP A 397 42.29 -4.37 27.72
CA ASP A 397 43.39 -3.92 26.89
C ASP A 397 43.52 -4.75 25.59
N ASN A 398 44.29 -4.24 24.63
CA ASN A 398 44.46 -4.87 23.32
C ASN A 398 45.20 -6.22 23.41
N GLU A 399 46.02 -6.46 24.44
CA GLU A 399 46.72 -7.74 24.60
C GLU A 399 45.75 -8.85 25.00
N VAL A 400 44.81 -8.57 25.92
CA VAL A 400 43.72 -9.50 26.23
C VAL A 400 42.84 -9.74 25.01
N ARG A 401 42.54 -8.70 24.21
CA ARG A 401 41.78 -8.86 22.96
C ARG A 401 42.48 -9.80 21.98
N LYS A 402 43.80 -9.67 21.80
CA LYS A 402 44.60 -10.59 20.96
C LYS A 402 44.56 -12.03 21.49
N GLN A 403 44.66 -12.22 22.80
CA GLN A 403 44.53 -13.55 23.42
C GLN A 403 43.16 -14.18 23.16
N ILE A 404 42.07 -13.40 23.30
CA ILE A 404 40.72 -13.86 22.97
C ILE A 404 40.65 -14.28 21.49
N ILE A 405 41.19 -13.46 20.58
CA ILE A 405 41.22 -13.77 19.14
C ILE A 405 41.95 -15.08 18.88
N ASP A 406 43.14 -15.24 19.44
CA ASP A 406 43.95 -16.44 19.22
C ASP A 406 43.25 -17.70 19.78
N SER A 407 42.58 -17.59 20.94
CA SER A 407 41.77 -18.67 21.50
C SER A 407 40.51 -18.98 20.67
N VAL A 408 39.84 -17.96 20.11
CA VAL A 408 38.61 -18.14 19.31
C VAL A 408 38.93 -18.72 17.93
N PHE A 409 39.93 -18.18 17.25
CA PHE A 409 40.31 -18.62 15.90
C PHE A 409 41.10 -19.93 15.92
N GLY A 410 41.82 -20.24 17.01
CA GLY A 410 42.47 -21.55 17.19
C GLY A 410 41.52 -22.72 17.46
N ASN A 411 40.29 -22.45 17.93
CA ASN A 411 39.31 -23.49 18.33
C ASN A 411 38.27 -23.83 17.24
N SER A 412 38.47 -23.41 15.98
CA SER A 412 37.65 -23.77 14.80
C SER A 412 36.13 -23.45 14.83
N SER A 413 35.63 -22.71 15.83
CA SER A 413 34.20 -22.39 15.95
C SER A 413 33.81 -21.20 15.06
N THR A 414 33.24 -21.48 13.88
CA THR A 414 32.76 -20.48 12.91
C THR A 414 31.78 -19.47 13.52
N ALA A 415 30.94 -19.90 14.48
CA ALA A 415 29.96 -19.04 15.13
C ALA A 415 30.60 -18.01 16.06
N LEU A 416 31.64 -18.40 16.80
CA LEU A 416 32.40 -17.49 17.66
C LEU A 416 33.23 -16.51 16.82
N GLN A 417 33.84 -16.99 15.74
CA GLN A 417 34.56 -16.14 14.79
C GLN A 417 33.65 -15.04 14.21
N ASN A 418 32.41 -15.38 13.81
CA ASN A 418 31.45 -14.39 13.30
C ASN A 418 31.10 -13.32 14.34
N ARG A 419 30.74 -13.74 15.56
CA ARG A 419 30.41 -12.81 16.65
C ARG A 419 31.58 -11.89 16.99
N LEU A 420 32.81 -12.40 16.94
CA LEU A 420 34.00 -11.59 17.17
C LEU A 420 34.19 -10.55 16.06
N LEU A 421 34.04 -10.94 14.79
CA LEU A 421 34.15 -10.03 13.65
C LEU A 421 33.01 -8.97 13.62
N GLU A 422 31.86 -9.23 14.22
CA GLU A 422 30.78 -8.24 14.34
C GLU A 422 31.04 -7.16 15.40
N SER A 423 32.00 -7.40 16.31
CA SER A 423 32.28 -6.46 17.40
C SER A 423 32.92 -5.15 16.90
N PRO A 424 32.54 -3.98 17.45
CA PRO A 424 33.14 -2.69 17.10
C PRO A 424 34.65 -2.65 17.26
N TYR A 425 35.18 -3.40 18.23
CA TYR A 425 36.61 -3.42 18.54
C TYR A 425 37.45 -4.15 17.50
N SER A 426 36.84 -5.02 16.69
CA SER A 426 37.52 -5.71 15.59
C SER A 426 38.01 -4.76 14.50
N ARG A 427 37.46 -3.52 14.47
CA ARG A 427 37.90 -2.44 13.57
C ARG A 427 39.15 -1.71 14.05
N HIS A 428 39.65 -1.99 15.25
CA HIS A 428 40.84 -1.33 15.76
C HIS A 428 42.06 -1.72 14.90
N PRO A 429 42.89 -0.76 14.44
CA PRO A 429 43.99 -1.05 13.51
C PRO A 429 44.95 -2.14 13.98
N GLU A 430 45.29 -2.16 15.28
CA GLU A 430 46.15 -3.21 15.85
C GLU A 430 45.52 -4.60 15.78
N ILE A 431 44.20 -4.68 15.94
CA ILE A 431 43.46 -5.95 15.87
C ILE A 431 43.36 -6.42 14.43
N VAL A 432 43.03 -5.51 13.50
CA VAL A 432 43.03 -5.80 12.06
C VAL A 432 44.40 -6.29 11.63
N ASN A 433 45.48 -5.63 12.06
CA ASN A 433 46.84 -6.04 11.76
C ASN A 433 47.17 -7.42 12.35
N HIS A 434 46.75 -7.70 13.59
CA HIS A 434 46.91 -9.02 14.21
C HIS A 434 46.21 -10.10 13.40
N LEU A 435 44.91 -9.92 13.10
CA LEU A 435 44.10 -10.83 12.29
C LEU A 435 44.72 -11.11 10.91
N LEU A 436 45.24 -10.06 10.26
CA LEU A 436 45.85 -10.19 8.93
C LEU A 436 47.31 -10.68 8.95
N SER A 437 47.96 -10.75 10.12
CA SER A 437 49.36 -11.20 10.26
C SER A 437 49.47 -12.69 10.60
N LYS A 438 48.40 -13.28 11.12
CA LYS A 438 48.35 -14.66 11.57
C LYS A 438 47.73 -15.54 10.50
N ASN A 439 48.25 -16.75 10.39
CA ASN A 439 47.66 -17.79 9.57
C ASN A 439 46.80 -18.68 10.48
N TYR A 440 45.48 -18.54 10.40
CA TYR A 440 44.53 -19.26 11.27
C TYR A 440 44.02 -20.57 10.66
N GLY A 441 44.57 -21.04 9.53
CA GLY A 441 44.12 -22.29 8.92
C GLY A 441 44.58 -22.47 7.47
N SER A 442 43.71 -23.06 6.65
CA SER A 442 43.93 -23.17 5.21
C SER A 442 43.86 -21.80 4.52
N PRO A 443 44.38 -21.64 3.29
CA PRO A 443 44.14 -20.43 2.49
C PRO A 443 42.65 -20.07 2.38
N ILE A 444 41.75 -21.05 2.28
CA ILE A 444 40.29 -20.82 2.25
C ILE A 444 39.80 -20.20 3.57
N ASP A 445 40.25 -20.71 4.72
CA ASP A 445 39.80 -20.19 6.02
C ASP A 445 40.21 -18.73 6.20
N ASN A 446 41.44 -18.38 5.78
CA ASN A 446 41.91 -17.00 5.79
C ASN A 446 41.12 -16.12 4.82
N ILE A 447 40.80 -16.61 3.61
CA ILE A 447 40.00 -15.83 2.64
C ILE A 447 38.56 -15.66 3.12
N ASN A 448 37.96 -16.69 3.71
CA ASN A 448 36.62 -16.59 4.30
C ASN A 448 36.58 -15.60 5.46
N MET A 449 37.60 -15.61 6.33
CA MET A 449 37.77 -14.60 7.38
C MET A 449 37.90 -13.19 6.76
N MET A 450 38.78 -13.02 5.77
CA MET A 450 39.00 -11.74 5.09
C MET A 450 37.73 -11.22 4.38
N ASN A 451 36.98 -12.09 3.71
CA ASN A 451 35.69 -11.75 3.10
C ASN A 451 34.67 -11.30 4.15
N ARG A 452 34.61 -11.96 5.31
CA ARG A 452 33.77 -11.53 6.43
C ARG A 452 34.21 -10.18 6.98
N MET A 453 35.53 -9.93 7.06
CA MET A 453 36.06 -8.62 7.45
C MET A 453 35.64 -7.51 6.48
N ILE A 454 35.65 -7.76 5.17
CA ILE A 454 35.15 -6.81 4.17
C ILE A 454 33.64 -6.58 4.36
N ASN A 455 32.86 -7.66 4.44
CA ASN A 455 31.39 -7.58 4.56
C ASN A 455 30.96 -6.83 5.82
N ASN A 456 31.67 -7.01 6.94
CA ASN A 456 31.41 -6.34 8.21
C ASN A 456 32.05 -4.93 8.30
N LYS A 457 32.68 -4.46 7.22
CA LYS A 457 33.39 -3.17 7.12
C LYS A 457 34.46 -3.02 8.22
N ILE A 458 35.19 -4.10 8.49
CA ILE A 458 36.22 -4.15 9.53
C ILE A 458 37.53 -3.54 9.05
N ALA A 459 37.90 -3.81 7.80
CA ALA A 459 39.03 -3.15 7.17
C ALA A 459 38.68 -2.73 5.75
N ASP A 460 39.52 -1.84 5.19
CA ASP A 460 39.33 -1.37 3.83
C ASP A 460 39.47 -2.52 2.83
N SER A 461 38.56 -2.52 1.85
CA SER A 461 38.51 -3.53 0.80
C SER A 461 39.84 -3.60 0.04
N ASN A 462 40.58 -2.50 -0.14
CA ASN A 462 41.86 -2.55 -0.87
C ASN A 462 42.93 -3.32 -0.08
N THR A 463 43.12 -2.99 1.20
CA THR A 463 44.13 -3.64 2.06
C THR A 463 43.88 -5.14 2.21
N ILE A 464 42.63 -5.54 2.30
CA ILE A 464 42.27 -6.97 2.37
C ILE A 464 42.40 -7.63 1.00
N SER A 465 41.99 -6.96 -0.08
CA SER A 465 42.05 -7.54 -1.43
C SER A 465 43.47 -7.92 -1.84
N ASP A 466 44.47 -7.10 -1.52
CA ASP A 466 45.87 -7.42 -1.86
C ASP A 466 46.33 -8.71 -1.15
N LYS A 467 45.98 -8.87 0.13
CA LYS A 467 46.27 -10.10 0.90
C LYS A 467 45.45 -11.31 0.44
N ILE A 468 44.21 -11.12 -0.02
CA ILE A 468 43.40 -12.17 -0.64
C ILE A 468 44.07 -12.62 -1.94
N VAL A 469 44.52 -11.67 -2.78
CA VAL A 469 45.20 -11.97 -4.05
C VAL A 469 46.49 -12.76 -3.79
N ASP A 470 47.30 -12.35 -2.82
CA ASP A 470 48.53 -13.08 -2.47
C ASP A 470 48.23 -14.48 -1.92
N SER A 471 47.22 -14.62 -1.05
CA SER A 471 46.82 -15.92 -0.49
C SER A 471 46.28 -16.86 -1.57
N LEU A 472 45.48 -16.34 -2.51
CA LEU A 472 44.94 -17.09 -3.65
C LEU A 472 46.04 -17.50 -4.63
N ALA A 473 46.94 -16.58 -4.99
CA ALA A 473 48.05 -16.86 -5.88
C ALA A 473 48.95 -17.96 -5.30
N ASN A 474 49.26 -17.89 -4.00
CA ASN A 474 50.04 -18.93 -3.32
C ASN A 474 49.29 -20.29 -3.30
N GLY A 475 48.00 -20.30 -2.95
CA GLY A 475 47.21 -21.54 -2.94
C GLY A 475 47.08 -22.21 -4.31
N VAL A 476 46.88 -21.42 -5.38
CA VAL A 476 46.84 -21.93 -6.76
C VAL A 476 48.20 -22.48 -7.19
N ASN A 477 49.29 -21.76 -6.90
CA ASN A 477 50.64 -22.20 -7.22
C ASN A 477 51.07 -23.45 -6.45
N GLU A 478 50.49 -23.71 -5.27
CA GLU A 478 50.67 -24.95 -4.51
C GLU A 478 49.82 -26.12 -5.04
N GLY A 479 49.07 -25.95 -6.14
CA GLY A 479 48.23 -26.99 -6.74
C GLY A 479 46.88 -27.19 -6.04
N LYS A 480 46.48 -26.31 -5.12
CA LYS A 480 45.20 -26.38 -4.39
C LYS A 480 44.08 -25.65 -5.14
N ILE A 481 43.97 -25.87 -6.45
CA ILE A 481 43.00 -25.16 -7.30
C ILE A 481 41.56 -25.54 -6.97
N GLU A 482 41.29 -26.80 -6.62
CA GLU A 482 39.93 -27.24 -6.28
C GLU A 482 39.37 -26.51 -5.04
N ASP A 483 40.25 -26.22 -4.09
CA ASP A 483 39.94 -25.43 -2.89
C ASP A 483 39.57 -23.98 -3.24
N THR A 484 40.23 -23.38 -4.23
CA THR A 484 39.92 -22.00 -4.69
C THR A 484 38.59 -21.89 -5.43
N ARG A 485 38.07 -23.00 -5.99
CA ARG A 485 36.74 -23.02 -6.65
C ARG A 485 35.57 -22.88 -5.68
N GLN A 486 35.80 -22.92 -4.37
CA GLN A 486 34.75 -22.69 -3.37
C GLN A 486 34.76 -21.25 -2.81
N VAL A 487 35.73 -20.43 -3.22
CA VAL A 487 35.92 -19.09 -2.67
C VAL A 487 35.05 -18.08 -3.42
N SER A 488 34.21 -17.37 -2.68
CA SER A 488 33.48 -16.22 -3.21
C SER A 488 34.44 -15.06 -3.47
N LEU A 489 34.70 -14.74 -4.75
CA LEU A 489 35.52 -13.62 -5.19
C LEU A 489 34.73 -12.30 -5.32
N ILE A 490 33.50 -12.25 -4.80
CA ILE A 490 32.52 -11.17 -5.02
C ILE A 490 33.05 -9.79 -4.59
N ASN A 491 34.03 -9.75 -3.69
CA ASN A 491 34.53 -8.50 -3.10
C ASN A 491 35.86 -7.99 -3.68
N LEU A 492 36.44 -8.67 -4.68
CA LEU A 492 37.64 -8.19 -5.35
C LEU A 492 37.29 -7.14 -6.41
N LYS A 493 37.92 -5.96 -6.33
CA LYS A 493 37.87 -4.95 -7.40
C LYS A 493 38.55 -5.48 -8.67
N GLU A 494 38.14 -4.95 -9.82
CA GLU A 494 38.65 -5.28 -11.16
C GLU A 494 40.18 -5.31 -11.23
N ARG A 495 40.87 -4.29 -10.69
CA ARG A 495 42.34 -4.26 -10.66
C ARG A 495 42.97 -5.48 -9.95
N HIS A 496 42.35 -5.97 -8.88
CA HIS A 496 42.85 -7.12 -8.12
C HIS A 496 42.59 -8.42 -8.88
N LEU A 497 41.51 -8.48 -9.66
CA LEU A 497 41.23 -9.60 -10.55
C LEU A 497 42.24 -9.64 -11.70
N HIS A 498 42.63 -8.49 -12.25
CA HIS A 498 43.74 -8.40 -13.22
C HIS A 498 45.08 -8.84 -12.60
N ASP A 499 45.39 -8.37 -11.40
CA ASP A 499 46.64 -8.75 -10.73
C ASP A 499 46.69 -10.24 -10.38
N LEU A 500 45.56 -10.81 -9.92
CA LEU A 500 45.44 -12.25 -9.73
C LEU A 500 45.63 -12.99 -11.05
N TYR A 501 44.94 -12.60 -12.12
CA TYR A 501 45.09 -13.21 -13.45
C TYR A 501 46.55 -13.16 -13.95
N ARG A 502 47.25 -12.03 -13.74
CA ARG A 502 48.68 -11.88 -14.08
C ARG A 502 49.59 -12.76 -13.25
N LYS A 503 49.27 -12.96 -11.95
CA LYS A 503 50.02 -13.83 -11.02
C LYS A 503 49.79 -15.34 -11.27
N LEU A 504 48.81 -15.71 -12.10
CA LEU A 504 48.61 -17.11 -12.52
C LEU A 504 49.67 -17.54 -13.54
N ASN A 505 50.37 -18.63 -13.21
CA ASN A 505 51.55 -19.11 -13.94
C ASN A 505 51.24 -19.86 -15.24
N THR A 506 50.04 -20.43 -15.39
CA THR A 506 49.69 -21.23 -16.59
C THR A 506 48.42 -20.76 -17.29
N GLU A 507 48.35 -21.01 -18.60
CA GLU A 507 47.17 -20.74 -19.42
C GLU A 507 45.95 -21.56 -18.95
N THR A 508 46.19 -22.77 -18.44
CA THR A 508 45.14 -23.64 -17.87
C THR A 508 44.53 -23.03 -16.61
N ASP A 509 45.36 -22.43 -15.74
CA ASP A 509 44.90 -21.77 -14.52
C ASP A 509 44.12 -20.51 -14.85
N ARG A 510 44.61 -19.72 -15.82
CA ARG A 510 43.92 -18.53 -16.33
C ARG A 510 42.55 -18.85 -16.91
N LYS A 511 42.45 -19.90 -17.74
CA LYS A 511 41.17 -20.37 -18.30
C LYS A 511 40.22 -20.87 -17.22
N SER A 512 40.73 -21.63 -16.25
CA SER A 512 39.93 -22.14 -15.12
C SER A 512 39.41 -21.00 -14.23
N PHE A 513 40.24 -19.98 -13.98
CA PHE A 513 39.89 -18.78 -13.24
C PHE A 513 38.81 -17.97 -13.96
N VAL A 514 38.94 -17.74 -15.27
CA VAL A 514 37.93 -17.05 -16.09
C VAL A 514 36.60 -17.80 -16.09
N ALA A 515 36.62 -19.13 -16.27
CA ALA A 515 35.41 -19.94 -16.22
C ALA A 515 34.71 -19.85 -14.84
N HIS A 516 35.49 -19.83 -13.76
CA HIS A 516 34.98 -19.68 -12.40
C HIS A 516 34.40 -18.27 -12.11
N MET A 517 35.04 -17.22 -12.63
CA MET A 517 34.51 -15.85 -12.57
C MET A 517 33.15 -15.75 -13.27
N MET A 518 32.98 -16.44 -14.39
CA MET A 518 31.70 -16.49 -15.11
C MET A 518 30.59 -17.19 -14.32
N SER A 519 30.90 -18.20 -13.52
CA SER A 519 29.89 -18.90 -12.72
C SER A 519 29.51 -18.15 -11.43
N ASN A 520 30.44 -17.37 -10.85
CA ASN A 520 30.28 -16.85 -9.48
C ASN A 520 30.17 -15.34 -9.34
N VAL A 521 30.48 -14.53 -10.35
CA VAL A 521 30.24 -13.08 -10.30
C VAL A 521 28.77 -12.81 -10.64
N GLN A 522 27.86 -13.18 -9.75
CA GLN A 522 26.43 -12.85 -9.90
C GLN A 522 26.13 -11.36 -9.64
N ASN A 523 27.04 -10.63 -8.97
CA ASN A 523 26.72 -9.30 -8.40
C ASN A 523 27.43 -8.09 -9.04
N GLY A 524 28.19 -8.26 -10.12
CA GLY A 524 28.78 -7.13 -10.87
C GLY A 524 27.87 -6.60 -11.98
N ASN A 525 27.99 -5.32 -12.32
CA ASN A 525 27.37 -4.74 -13.53
C ASN A 525 27.84 -5.53 -14.75
N ILE A 526 26.90 -6.07 -15.53
CA ILE A 526 27.23 -6.92 -16.69
C ILE A 526 28.08 -6.17 -17.73
N ASN A 527 27.96 -4.85 -17.77
CA ASN A 527 28.68 -3.98 -18.70
C ASN A 527 30.18 -3.98 -18.42
N ASP A 528 30.55 -3.94 -17.15
CA ASP A 528 31.94 -3.98 -16.71
C ASP A 528 32.51 -5.37 -16.96
N LYS A 529 31.73 -6.43 -16.73
CA LYS A 529 32.13 -7.81 -17.05
C LYS A 529 32.39 -7.99 -18.55
N TYR A 530 31.49 -7.49 -19.39
CA TYR A 530 31.64 -7.56 -20.85
C TYR A 530 32.91 -6.83 -21.30
N SER A 531 33.15 -5.63 -20.75
CA SER A 531 34.33 -4.81 -21.05
C SER A 531 35.64 -5.50 -20.63
N PHE A 532 35.70 -5.99 -19.39
CA PHE A 532 36.83 -6.76 -18.84
C PHE A 532 37.14 -7.99 -19.69
N MET A 533 36.10 -8.72 -20.09
CA MET A 533 36.26 -9.94 -20.89
C MET A 533 36.72 -9.66 -22.32
N LYS A 534 36.22 -8.57 -22.92
CA LYS A 534 36.66 -8.08 -24.22
C LYS A 534 38.14 -7.68 -24.20
N GLU A 535 38.62 -7.12 -23.09
CA GLU A 535 40.04 -6.78 -22.90
C GLU A 535 40.93 -8.03 -22.79
N ILE A 536 40.50 -9.04 -22.03
CA ILE A 536 41.34 -10.23 -21.74
C ILE A 536 41.39 -11.23 -22.89
N ASN A 537 40.26 -11.52 -23.53
CA ASN A 537 40.18 -12.60 -24.52
C ASN A 537 40.21 -12.11 -25.98
N GLY A 538 40.31 -10.80 -26.20
CA GLY A 538 40.10 -10.21 -27.52
C GLY A 538 38.65 -10.36 -28.02
N LYS A 539 38.41 -9.97 -29.27
CA LYS A 539 37.06 -9.80 -29.84
C LYS A 539 36.25 -11.10 -30.03
N ASP A 540 36.86 -12.28 -29.94
CA ASP A 540 36.27 -13.49 -30.53
C ASP A 540 35.64 -14.50 -29.54
N SER A 541 35.88 -14.38 -28.23
CA SER A 541 35.56 -15.50 -27.31
C SER A 541 34.31 -15.32 -26.41
N PHE A 542 33.85 -14.09 -26.16
CA PHE A 542 32.79 -13.85 -25.16
C PHE A 542 31.37 -13.93 -25.74
N ALA A 543 31.17 -13.36 -26.93
CA ALA A 543 29.84 -13.23 -27.54
C ALA A 543 29.21 -14.57 -28.00
N ASN A 544 30.00 -15.65 -28.03
CA ASN A 544 29.61 -16.87 -28.75
C ASN A 544 28.76 -17.86 -27.94
N ASN A 545 28.83 -17.88 -26.60
CA ASN A 545 28.19 -18.97 -25.85
C ASN A 545 27.29 -18.58 -24.66
N ASN A 546 27.29 -17.33 -24.16
CA ASN A 546 26.72 -17.06 -22.82
C ASN A 546 25.84 -15.80 -22.66
N LEU A 547 25.63 -14.97 -23.70
CA LEU A 547 24.77 -13.79 -23.55
C LEU A 547 23.31 -14.13 -23.86
N SER A 548 22.50 -14.25 -22.81
CA SER A 548 21.05 -14.32 -22.95
C SER A 548 20.48 -12.96 -23.39
N VAL A 549 19.24 -12.95 -23.88
CA VAL A 549 18.50 -11.70 -24.16
C VAL A 549 18.41 -10.82 -22.91
N ASP A 550 18.26 -11.42 -21.73
CA ASP A 550 18.25 -10.69 -20.46
C ASP A 550 19.61 -10.04 -20.18
N SER A 551 20.71 -10.73 -20.52
CA SER A 551 22.07 -10.18 -20.39
C SER A 551 22.28 -8.96 -21.31
N LEU A 552 21.78 -9.04 -22.55
CA LEU A 552 21.81 -7.90 -23.49
C LEU A 552 20.98 -6.71 -22.98
N ASN A 553 19.91 -6.97 -22.22
CA ASN A 553 19.07 -5.94 -21.58
C ASN A 553 19.73 -5.26 -20.39
N GLU A 554 20.88 -5.76 -19.92
CA GLU A 554 21.66 -5.16 -18.84
C GLU A 554 22.91 -4.41 -19.37
N LEU A 555 23.36 -4.70 -20.60
CA LEU A 555 24.45 -3.94 -21.26
C LEU A 555 24.02 -2.52 -21.61
N ASP A 556 24.99 -1.60 -21.63
CA ASP A 556 24.76 -0.29 -22.24
C ASP A 556 24.59 -0.41 -23.76
N ASP A 557 24.17 0.68 -24.40
CA ASP A 557 23.83 0.67 -25.83
C ASP A 557 25.04 0.32 -26.72
N GLU A 558 26.25 0.78 -26.36
CA GLU A 558 27.45 0.54 -27.16
C GLU A 558 27.96 -0.89 -27.04
N ASN A 559 28.01 -1.42 -25.82
CA ASN A 559 28.41 -2.80 -25.57
C ASN A 559 27.37 -3.80 -26.07
N ALA A 560 26.08 -3.47 -26.03
CA ALA A 560 25.05 -4.30 -26.65
C ALA A 560 25.20 -4.34 -28.18
N VAL A 561 25.50 -3.21 -28.83
CA VAL A 561 25.79 -3.17 -30.28
C VAL A 561 27.01 -4.01 -30.62
N ASP A 562 28.10 -3.88 -29.85
CA ASP A 562 29.32 -4.65 -30.05
C ASP A 562 29.08 -6.16 -29.86
N ALA A 563 28.36 -6.54 -28.80
CA ALA A 563 27.99 -7.92 -28.52
C ALA A 563 27.19 -8.54 -29.67
N VAL A 564 26.13 -7.86 -30.13
CA VAL A 564 25.30 -8.34 -31.24
C VAL A 564 26.09 -8.37 -32.55
N SER A 565 26.94 -7.37 -32.81
CA SER A 565 27.81 -7.34 -33.99
C SER A 565 28.73 -8.55 -34.03
N GLN A 566 29.37 -8.89 -32.92
CA GLN A 566 30.25 -10.05 -32.80
C GLN A 566 29.50 -11.37 -32.98
N SER A 567 28.32 -11.52 -32.35
CA SER A 567 27.48 -12.72 -32.52
C SER A 567 27.01 -12.89 -33.97
N SER A 568 26.76 -11.80 -34.71
CA SER A 568 26.27 -11.84 -36.10
C SER A 568 27.32 -12.28 -37.13
N GLY A 569 28.62 -12.15 -36.79
CA GLY A 569 29.77 -12.48 -37.63
C GLY A 569 29.99 -13.99 -37.81
N HIS A 570 29.54 -14.81 -36.87
CA HIS A 570 29.66 -16.27 -36.94
C HIS A 570 28.54 -16.87 -37.81
N ARG A 571 28.79 -16.86 -39.13
CA ARG A 571 27.88 -17.34 -40.18
C ARG A 571 27.53 -18.84 -40.10
N ASP A 572 28.36 -19.65 -39.44
CA ASP A 572 28.29 -21.12 -39.55
C ASP A 572 27.51 -21.80 -38.42
N LEU A 573 27.32 -21.16 -37.26
CA LEU A 573 26.70 -21.80 -36.09
C LEU A 573 25.18 -21.66 -36.04
N LEU A 574 24.63 -20.56 -36.56
CA LEU A 574 23.18 -20.36 -36.53
C LEU A 574 22.49 -20.98 -37.76
N GLY A 575 23.12 -21.03 -38.94
CA GLY A 575 22.44 -21.40 -40.18
C GLY A 575 21.53 -20.25 -40.70
N ARG A 576 21.34 -20.16 -42.02
CA ARG A 576 20.60 -19.04 -42.64
C ARG A 576 19.18 -18.86 -42.08
N ASP A 577 18.48 -19.96 -41.79
CA ASP A 577 17.07 -19.94 -41.35
C ASP A 577 16.88 -19.44 -39.90
N ASN A 578 17.94 -19.45 -39.10
CA ASN A 578 17.90 -19.10 -37.67
C ASN A 578 18.30 -17.65 -37.39
N LYS A 579 18.88 -16.94 -38.37
CA LYS A 579 19.19 -15.50 -38.24
C LYS A 579 17.93 -14.66 -38.06
N SER A 580 16.88 -14.99 -38.83
CA SER A 580 15.58 -14.33 -38.68
C SER A 580 14.99 -14.57 -37.28
N GLY A 581 15.10 -15.79 -36.75
CA GLY A 581 14.66 -16.14 -35.39
C GLY A 581 15.42 -15.39 -34.29
N PHE A 582 16.73 -15.21 -34.45
CA PHE A 582 17.58 -14.46 -33.51
C PHE A 582 17.18 -12.98 -33.43
N TYR A 583 17.12 -12.28 -34.57
CA TYR A 583 16.68 -10.87 -34.61
C TYR A 583 15.22 -10.69 -34.20
N THR A 584 14.35 -11.66 -34.51
CA THR A 584 12.94 -11.63 -34.06
C THR A 584 12.83 -11.74 -32.54
N SER A 585 13.63 -12.62 -31.92
CA SER A 585 13.65 -12.80 -30.46
C SER A 585 14.20 -11.56 -29.75
N MET A 586 15.33 -11.01 -30.24
CA MET A 586 15.87 -9.74 -29.75
C MET A 586 14.87 -8.60 -29.92
N GLY A 587 14.28 -8.51 -31.12
CA GLY A 587 13.29 -7.51 -31.48
C GLY A 587 12.09 -7.48 -30.54
N LYS A 588 11.67 -8.63 -30.02
CA LYS A 588 10.53 -8.76 -29.13
C LYS A 588 10.81 -8.39 -27.66
N TYR A 589 12.01 -8.69 -27.17
CA TYR A 589 12.28 -8.71 -25.73
C TYR A 589 13.30 -7.65 -25.27
N LEU A 590 14.05 -7.02 -26.17
CA LEU A 590 15.02 -5.99 -25.80
C LEU A 590 14.35 -4.63 -25.53
N ASN A 591 14.86 -3.91 -24.53
CA ASN A 591 14.40 -2.56 -24.22
C ASN A 591 15.12 -1.52 -25.10
N PHE A 592 14.54 -1.21 -26.24
CA PHE A 592 15.10 -0.29 -27.24
C PHE A 592 14.90 1.19 -26.90
N SER A 593 13.95 1.55 -26.03
CA SER A 593 13.84 2.95 -25.56
C SER A 593 15.10 3.43 -24.85
N LYS A 594 15.85 2.50 -24.22
CA LYS A 594 17.12 2.78 -23.56
C LYS A 594 18.33 2.56 -24.48
N ARG A 595 18.11 2.04 -25.70
CA ARG A 595 19.16 1.53 -26.59
C ARG A 595 18.89 1.88 -28.07
N PRO A 596 18.89 3.17 -28.42
CA PRO A 596 18.63 3.61 -29.79
C PRO A 596 19.67 3.10 -30.79
N LYS A 597 20.97 3.04 -30.46
CA LYS A 597 22.01 2.54 -31.38
C LYS A 597 21.82 1.06 -31.67
N LEU A 598 21.46 0.27 -30.66
CA LEU A 598 21.14 -1.15 -30.84
C LEU A 598 19.89 -1.35 -31.72
N PHE A 599 18.87 -0.51 -31.54
CA PHE A 599 17.69 -0.52 -32.41
C PHE A 599 18.09 -0.27 -33.87
N ASP A 600 18.85 0.80 -34.13
CA ASP A 600 19.31 1.14 -35.47
C ASP A 600 20.13 -0.01 -36.08
N HIS A 601 21.04 -0.59 -35.29
CA HIS A 601 21.85 -1.75 -35.72
C HIS A 601 20.97 -2.96 -36.08
N VAL A 602 19.98 -3.30 -35.25
CA VAL A 602 19.06 -4.42 -35.51
C VAL A 602 18.22 -4.15 -36.75
N VAL A 603 17.63 -2.95 -36.89
CA VAL A 603 16.82 -2.58 -38.04
C VAL A 603 17.63 -2.62 -39.33
N SER A 604 18.84 -2.04 -39.35
CA SER A 604 19.74 -2.09 -40.52
C SER A 604 20.07 -3.52 -40.93
N ASN A 605 20.39 -4.40 -39.97
CA ASN A 605 20.68 -5.81 -40.26
C ASN A 605 19.45 -6.59 -40.73
N MET A 606 18.26 -6.32 -40.18
CA MET A 606 17.02 -6.96 -40.64
C MET A 606 16.68 -6.56 -42.08
N LYS A 607 16.88 -5.30 -42.47
CA LYS A 607 16.69 -4.86 -43.87
C LYS A 607 17.62 -5.62 -44.83
N LEU A 608 18.89 -5.78 -44.46
CA LEU A 608 19.90 -6.47 -45.27
C LEU A 608 19.60 -7.96 -45.48
N HIS A 609 18.79 -8.56 -44.61
CA HIS A 609 18.57 -10.01 -44.59
C HIS A 609 17.12 -10.43 -44.84
N GLY A 610 16.25 -9.50 -45.29
CA GLY A 610 14.82 -9.80 -45.50
C GLY A 610 14.13 -10.21 -44.20
N GLY A 611 14.57 -9.63 -43.08
CA GLY A 611 14.16 -9.98 -41.73
C GLY A 611 12.70 -9.64 -41.45
N ASP A 612 12.12 -10.42 -40.56
CA ASP A 612 10.73 -10.28 -40.15
C ASP A 612 10.56 -9.22 -39.04
N PHE A 613 10.14 -8.00 -39.43
CA PHE A 613 9.90 -6.89 -38.50
C PHE A 613 8.73 -7.12 -37.52
N ARG A 614 7.97 -8.21 -37.65
CA ARG A 614 6.82 -8.51 -36.78
C ARG A 614 7.20 -8.68 -35.31
N GLY A 615 8.40 -9.20 -35.02
CA GLY A 615 8.93 -9.30 -33.66
C GLY A 615 9.07 -7.92 -33.00
N LEU A 616 9.61 -6.94 -33.73
CA LEU A 616 9.78 -5.57 -33.26
C LEU A 616 8.44 -4.87 -33.05
N LEU A 617 7.45 -5.06 -33.94
CA LEU A 617 6.12 -4.46 -33.77
C LEU A 617 5.36 -4.95 -32.54
N SER A 618 5.76 -6.10 -31.97
CA SER A 618 5.24 -6.62 -30.71
C SER A 618 5.94 -6.07 -29.46
N ASN A 619 6.98 -5.26 -29.62
CA ASN A 619 7.78 -4.72 -28.53
C ASN A 619 7.20 -3.40 -28.00
N ASN A 620 6.74 -3.42 -26.76
CA ASN A 620 6.12 -2.26 -26.09
C ASN A 620 7.14 -1.23 -25.58
N THR A 621 8.44 -1.47 -25.76
CA THR A 621 9.51 -0.55 -25.35
C THR A 621 9.97 0.36 -26.48
N LEU A 622 9.51 0.17 -27.72
CA LEU A 622 9.83 1.08 -28.82
C LEU A 622 9.24 2.45 -28.56
N THR A 623 10.00 3.52 -28.75
CA THR A 623 9.44 4.89 -28.81
C THR A 623 8.52 5.04 -30.02
N PRO A 624 7.62 6.04 -30.07
CA PRO A 624 6.76 6.26 -31.24
C PRO A 624 7.52 6.37 -32.58
N GLU A 625 8.70 7.02 -32.60
CA GLU A 625 9.54 7.15 -33.78
C GLU A 625 10.16 5.80 -34.22
N GLN A 626 10.67 5.02 -33.26
CA GLN A 626 11.18 3.66 -33.52
C GLN A 626 10.06 2.73 -33.99
N TYR A 627 8.88 2.85 -33.39
CA TYR A 627 7.70 2.09 -33.77
C TYR A 627 7.28 2.40 -35.21
N ARG A 628 7.23 3.70 -35.56
CA ARG A 628 6.95 4.14 -36.92
C ARG A 628 7.99 3.64 -37.91
N THR A 629 9.27 3.76 -37.59
CA THR A 629 10.36 3.24 -38.41
C THR A 629 10.19 1.73 -38.65
N THR A 630 9.86 0.97 -37.61
CA THR A 630 9.61 -0.47 -37.73
C THR A 630 8.41 -0.75 -38.65
N TYR A 631 7.32 -0.02 -38.46
CA TYR A 631 6.10 -0.16 -39.25
C TYR A 631 6.33 0.14 -40.73
N ASP A 632 7.03 1.23 -41.06
CA ASP A 632 7.33 1.64 -42.43
C ASP A 632 8.23 0.64 -43.18
N ASN A 633 9.02 -0.15 -42.44
CA ASN A 633 9.85 -1.22 -43.01
C ASN A 633 9.16 -2.58 -43.05
N THR A 634 7.92 -2.69 -42.55
CA THR A 634 7.15 -3.93 -42.56
C THR A 634 6.33 -4.05 -43.84
N ASP A 635 6.39 -5.20 -44.53
CA ASP A 635 5.48 -5.46 -45.64
C ASP A 635 4.04 -5.61 -45.13
N LYS A 636 3.23 -4.58 -45.41
CA LYS A 636 1.82 -4.47 -44.99
C LYS A 636 0.95 -5.61 -45.53
N HIS A 637 1.33 -6.24 -46.65
CA HIS A 637 0.60 -7.38 -47.21
C HIS A 637 0.71 -8.62 -46.32
N THR A 638 1.83 -8.75 -45.58
CA THR A 638 2.12 -9.87 -44.67
C THR A 638 1.61 -9.69 -43.24
N LEU A 639 0.98 -8.55 -42.94
CA LEU A 639 0.36 -8.31 -41.63
C LEU A 639 -0.91 -9.16 -41.46
N TYR A 640 -0.76 -10.31 -40.80
CA TYR A 640 -1.85 -11.18 -40.38
C TYR A 640 -2.63 -10.56 -39.19
N PRO A 641 -3.89 -10.97 -38.96
CA PRO A 641 -4.75 -10.38 -37.92
C PRO A 641 -4.15 -10.36 -36.51
N GLU A 642 -3.36 -11.36 -36.14
CA GLU A 642 -2.66 -11.43 -34.85
C GLU A 642 -1.61 -10.33 -34.66
N TYR A 643 -0.90 -9.95 -35.73
CA TYR A 643 0.08 -8.86 -35.69
C TYR A 643 -0.61 -7.50 -35.72
N VAL A 644 -1.66 -7.36 -36.53
CA VAL A 644 -2.50 -6.15 -36.50
C VAL A 644 -3.05 -5.92 -35.10
N LYS A 645 -3.49 -6.97 -34.41
CA LYS A 645 -3.93 -6.88 -33.01
C LYS A 645 -2.83 -6.39 -32.08
N ASN A 646 -1.58 -6.85 -32.26
CA ASN A 646 -0.45 -6.37 -31.46
C ASN A 646 -0.14 -4.90 -31.74
N ILE A 647 -0.17 -4.49 -33.02
CA ILE A 647 0.05 -3.09 -33.41
C ILE A 647 -1.01 -2.19 -32.80
N VAL A 648 -2.28 -2.56 -32.94
CA VAL A 648 -3.40 -1.76 -32.45
C VAL A 648 -3.41 -1.63 -30.92
N ASN A 649 -2.92 -2.63 -30.20
CA ASN A 649 -2.86 -2.63 -28.73
C ASN A 649 -1.59 -2.00 -28.16
N ASN A 650 -0.60 -1.64 -28.99
CA ASN A 650 0.61 -0.99 -28.54
C ASN A 650 0.33 0.51 -28.32
N ASN A 651 0.62 1.01 -27.11
CA ASN A 651 0.37 2.40 -26.73
C ASN A 651 1.19 3.41 -27.56
N ASN A 652 2.30 2.99 -28.17
CA ASN A 652 3.14 3.84 -28.99
C ASN A 652 2.73 3.87 -30.47
N THR A 653 1.69 3.11 -30.86
CA THR A 653 1.13 3.16 -32.21
C THR A 653 0.42 4.48 -32.42
N THR A 654 0.91 5.31 -33.33
CA THR A 654 0.34 6.63 -33.60
C THR A 654 -0.98 6.55 -34.41
N GLU A 655 -1.79 7.60 -34.34
CA GLU A 655 -3.09 7.66 -35.04
C GLU A 655 -2.95 7.50 -36.56
N ASP A 656 -1.87 8.01 -37.16
CA ASP A 656 -1.59 7.87 -38.59
C ASP A 656 -1.27 6.42 -39.00
N ILE A 657 -0.61 5.62 -38.14
CA ILE A 657 -0.45 4.18 -38.35
C ILE A 657 -1.81 3.49 -38.28
N LEU A 658 -2.66 3.87 -37.32
CA LEU A 658 -4.03 3.33 -37.24
C LEU A 658 -4.84 3.69 -38.48
N ASN A 659 -4.72 4.92 -38.99
CA ASN A 659 -5.35 5.36 -40.23
C ASN A 659 -4.84 4.59 -41.46
N ASP A 660 -3.54 4.29 -41.53
CA ASP A 660 -2.98 3.48 -42.60
C ASP A 660 -3.47 2.03 -42.54
N LEU A 661 -3.50 1.41 -41.35
CA LEU A 661 -4.10 0.08 -41.15
C LEU A 661 -5.60 0.07 -41.53
N HIS A 662 -6.31 1.14 -41.18
CA HIS A 662 -7.71 1.33 -41.54
C HIS A 662 -7.90 1.42 -43.06
N ALA A 663 -7.12 2.27 -43.75
CA ALA A 663 -7.16 2.44 -45.21
C ALA A 663 -6.87 1.13 -45.97
N ASN A 664 -6.04 0.25 -45.38
CA ASN A 664 -5.72 -1.06 -45.92
C ASN A 664 -6.69 -2.18 -45.49
N ASN A 665 -7.86 -1.84 -44.94
CA ASN A 665 -8.89 -2.77 -44.45
C ASN A 665 -8.40 -3.77 -43.38
N LYS A 666 -7.31 -3.46 -42.67
CA LYS A 666 -6.74 -4.33 -41.64
C LYS A 666 -7.47 -4.21 -40.30
N LEU A 667 -8.21 -3.12 -40.06
CA LEU A 667 -8.96 -2.87 -38.81
C LEU A 667 -10.43 -3.35 -38.81
N LEU A 668 -10.84 -4.13 -39.80
CA LEU A 668 -12.22 -4.64 -39.92
C LEU A 668 -12.49 -5.91 -39.09
N ALA A 669 -11.47 -6.50 -38.47
CA ALA A 669 -11.63 -7.70 -37.66
C ALA A 669 -12.36 -7.44 -36.32
N PRO A 670 -13.05 -8.45 -35.76
CA PRO A 670 -13.61 -8.35 -34.42
C PRO A 670 -12.54 -8.12 -33.34
N ASN A 671 -12.86 -7.25 -32.36
CA ASN A 671 -12.15 -7.06 -31.08
C ASN A 671 -10.99 -6.06 -31.01
N TYR A 672 -11.15 -4.86 -31.58
CA TYR A 672 -10.24 -3.72 -31.31
C TYR A 672 -10.71 -2.81 -30.17
N LYS A 673 -11.45 -3.37 -29.20
CA LYS A 673 -12.01 -2.62 -28.06
C LYS A 673 -10.96 -1.79 -27.31
N ASN A 674 -9.75 -2.33 -27.17
CA ASN A 674 -8.66 -1.66 -26.45
C ASN A 674 -8.12 -0.44 -27.22
N MET A 675 -8.16 -0.44 -28.56
CA MET A 675 -7.76 0.69 -29.39
C MET A 675 -8.56 1.94 -29.04
N TYR A 676 -9.89 1.80 -29.00
CA TYR A 676 -10.79 2.91 -28.71
C TYR A 676 -10.77 3.34 -27.24
N GLY A 677 -10.10 2.57 -26.36
CA GLY A 677 -9.90 2.96 -24.96
C GLY A 677 -8.85 4.04 -24.76
N ARG A 678 -8.13 4.44 -25.82
CA ARG A 678 -7.07 5.45 -25.77
C ARG A 678 -7.62 6.86 -25.68
N ASP A 679 -6.90 7.72 -24.96
CA ASP A 679 -7.22 9.13 -24.72
C ASP A 679 -6.52 10.11 -25.70
N ASP A 680 -5.74 9.57 -26.64
CA ASP A 680 -4.96 10.32 -27.63
C ASP A 680 -5.52 10.25 -29.06
N LEU A 681 -6.74 9.72 -29.25
CA LEU A 681 -7.37 9.60 -30.58
C LEU A 681 -8.16 10.87 -30.93
N SER A 682 -8.02 11.38 -32.15
CA SER A 682 -8.83 12.52 -32.62
C SER A 682 -10.31 12.19 -32.78
N GLU A 683 -11.19 13.19 -32.63
CA GLU A 683 -12.62 13.00 -32.87
C GLU A 683 -12.91 12.68 -34.34
N GLU A 684 -12.13 13.22 -35.28
CA GLU A 684 -12.19 12.94 -36.72
C GLU A 684 -11.91 11.47 -37.01
N PHE A 685 -10.87 10.90 -36.39
CA PHE A 685 -10.56 9.47 -36.48
C PHE A 685 -11.72 8.61 -36.01
N LEU A 686 -12.29 8.95 -34.85
CA LEU A 686 -13.42 8.23 -34.26
C LEU A 686 -14.67 8.32 -35.14
N LYS A 687 -14.97 9.48 -35.72
CA LYS A 687 -16.10 9.66 -36.67
C LYS A 687 -15.89 8.81 -37.93
N SER A 688 -14.70 8.84 -38.54
CA SER A 688 -14.40 8.06 -39.74
C SER A 688 -14.54 6.55 -39.49
N HIS A 689 -14.05 6.05 -38.36
CA HIS A 689 -14.18 4.64 -38.00
C HIS A 689 -15.64 4.26 -37.70
N LEU A 690 -16.40 5.17 -37.10
CA LEU A 690 -17.81 4.97 -36.84
C LEU A 690 -18.59 4.80 -38.14
N ASP A 691 -18.30 5.62 -39.16
CA ASP A 691 -18.94 5.52 -40.47
C ASP A 691 -18.65 4.17 -41.14
N GLN A 692 -17.40 3.69 -41.05
CA GLN A 692 -17.00 2.41 -41.63
C GLN A 692 -17.66 1.22 -40.92
N HIS A 693 -17.68 1.21 -39.57
CA HIS A 693 -18.36 0.15 -38.82
C HIS A 693 -19.86 0.18 -39.06
N MET A 694 -20.47 1.36 -39.24
CA MET A 694 -21.88 1.46 -39.63
C MET A 694 -22.15 0.88 -41.01
N ASN A 695 -21.31 1.17 -42.00
CA ASN A 695 -21.38 0.52 -43.31
C ASN A 695 -21.22 -1.01 -43.21
N THR A 696 -20.38 -1.48 -42.29
CA THR A 696 -20.23 -2.91 -42.00
C THR A 696 -21.51 -3.50 -41.41
N ILE A 697 -22.14 -2.84 -40.43
CA ILE A 697 -23.46 -3.26 -39.89
C ILE A 697 -24.50 -3.33 -41.00
N ILE A 698 -24.55 -2.34 -41.88
CA ILE A 698 -25.52 -2.28 -42.98
C ILE A 698 -25.35 -3.46 -43.93
N ARG A 699 -24.10 -3.79 -44.31
CA ARG A 699 -23.82 -4.90 -45.25
C ARG A 699 -23.89 -6.29 -44.61
N HIS A 700 -23.65 -6.38 -43.30
CA HIS A 700 -23.46 -7.64 -42.57
C HIS A 700 -24.40 -7.80 -41.37
N SER A 701 -25.59 -7.20 -41.43
CA SER A 701 -26.55 -7.13 -40.32
C SER A 701 -26.97 -8.50 -39.77
N ASN A 702 -26.83 -9.57 -40.56
CA ASN A 702 -27.27 -10.94 -40.21
C ASN A 702 -26.13 -11.85 -39.72
N ASP A 703 -24.88 -11.38 -39.70
CA ASP A 703 -23.72 -12.23 -39.41
C ASP A 703 -22.86 -11.71 -38.23
N LYS A 704 -21.81 -12.47 -37.90
CA LYS A 704 -20.89 -12.15 -36.80
C LYS A 704 -20.14 -10.83 -37.03
N LYS A 705 -19.92 -10.40 -38.28
CA LYS A 705 -19.26 -9.13 -38.62
C LYS A 705 -20.15 -7.94 -38.25
N GLY A 706 -21.45 -7.99 -38.51
CA GLY A 706 -22.39 -6.93 -38.07
C GLY A 706 -22.43 -6.81 -36.55
N THR A 707 -22.48 -7.93 -35.83
CA THR A 707 -22.40 -7.93 -34.36
C THR A 707 -21.08 -7.36 -33.84
N SER A 708 -19.97 -7.67 -34.51
CA SER A 708 -18.63 -7.20 -34.12
C SER A 708 -18.45 -5.70 -34.39
N ALA A 709 -18.95 -5.23 -35.53
CA ALA A 709 -18.98 -3.81 -35.87
C ALA A 709 -19.80 -3.01 -34.83
N ARG A 710 -20.93 -3.55 -34.35
CA ARG A 710 -21.67 -2.93 -33.22
C ARG A 710 -20.80 -2.79 -31.98
N VAL A 711 -20.08 -3.84 -31.57
CA VAL A 711 -19.20 -3.79 -30.38
C VAL A 711 -18.09 -2.75 -30.55
N ASN A 712 -17.55 -2.59 -31.76
CA ASN A 712 -16.57 -1.56 -32.07
C ASN A 712 -17.17 -0.16 -31.97
N ILE A 713 -18.38 0.09 -32.49
CA ILE A 713 -19.07 1.38 -32.37
C ILE A 713 -19.35 1.71 -30.90
N GLU A 714 -19.82 0.74 -30.13
CA GLU A 714 -20.01 0.94 -28.68
C GLU A 714 -18.70 1.30 -27.98
N SER A 715 -17.57 0.77 -28.44
CA SER A 715 -16.23 1.07 -27.90
C SER A 715 -15.76 2.46 -28.33
N ILE A 716 -15.96 2.85 -29.59
CA ILE A 716 -15.72 4.21 -30.11
C ILE A 716 -16.47 5.23 -29.26
N LEU A 717 -17.77 5.02 -29.08
CA LEU A 717 -18.60 5.96 -28.33
C LEU A 717 -18.26 5.99 -26.83
N SER A 718 -17.75 4.89 -26.29
CA SER A 718 -17.27 4.82 -24.90
C SER A 718 -15.83 5.31 -24.72
N SER A 719 -15.15 5.71 -25.79
CA SER A 719 -13.78 6.20 -25.75
C SER A 719 -13.65 7.42 -24.82
N PRO A 720 -12.56 7.55 -24.04
CA PRO A 720 -12.24 8.79 -23.34
C PRO A 720 -12.21 9.99 -24.30
N SER A 721 -11.67 9.77 -25.51
CA SER A 721 -11.50 10.78 -26.56
C SER A 721 -12.77 11.12 -27.33
N ALA A 722 -13.83 10.30 -27.23
CA ALA A 722 -15.10 10.62 -27.87
C ALA A 722 -15.80 11.77 -27.13
N GLY A 723 -15.76 13.00 -27.63
CA GLY A 723 -16.57 14.09 -27.10
C GLY A 723 -18.00 14.08 -27.62
N GLU A 724 -18.70 15.19 -27.38
CA GLU A 724 -20.10 15.34 -27.80
C GLU A 724 -20.28 15.28 -29.33
N SER A 725 -19.25 15.68 -30.08
CA SER A 725 -19.32 15.76 -31.55
C SER A 725 -19.38 14.37 -32.18
N VAL A 726 -18.68 13.37 -31.62
CA VAL A 726 -18.69 11.98 -32.09
C VAL A 726 -20.06 11.34 -31.89
N ALA A 727 -20.65 11.52 -30.69
CA ALA A 727 -22.00 11.04 -30.40
C ALA A 727 -23.05 11.73 -31.27
N THR A 728 -22.92 13.05 -31.49
CA THR A 728 -23.82 13.81 -32.37
C THR A 728 -23.71 13.34 -33.82
N HIS A 729 -22.50 13.07 -34.31
CA HIS A 729 -22.26 12.51 -35.64
C HIS A 729 -22.97 11.16 -35.82
N PHE A 730 -22.84 10.25 -34.85
CA PHE A 730 -23.56 8.98 -34.88
C PHE A 730 -25.07 9.17 -34.97
N ILE A 731 -25.63 9.99 -34.09
CA ILE A 731 -27.07 10.17 -34.01
C ILE A 731 -27.61 10.81 -35.29
N LYS A 732 -26.98 11.89 -35.76
CA LYS A 732 -27.42 12.64 -36.95
C LYS A 732 -27.38 11.78 -38.21
N ASN A 733 -26.33 10.99 -38.40
CA ASN A 733 -26.13 10.25 -39.64
C ASN A 733 -26.76 8.85 -39.64
N TYR A 734 -26.95 8.23 -38.47
CA TYR A 734 -27.32 6.81 -38.40
C TYR A 734 -28.53 6.49 -37.53
N ALA A 735 -28.95 7.39 -36.63
CA ALA A 735 -30.13 7.17 -35.80
C ALA A 735 -31.39 7.86 -36.34
N THR A 736 -31.27 8.62 -37.44
CA THR A 736 -32.39 9.29 -38.11
C THR A 736 -33.17 8.35 -39.02
N LYS A 737 -34.40 8.73 -39.36
CA LYS A 737 -35.20 7.99 -40.34
C LYS A 737 -34.44 7.89 -41.67
N GLU A 738 -33.78 8.96 -42.10
CA GLU A 738 -32.96 8.97 -43.30
C GLU A 738 -31.74 8.06 -43.17
N GLY A 739 -31.02 8.10 -42.04
CA GLY A 739 -29.87 7.22 -41.80
C GLY A 739 -30.22 5.73 -41.77
N ILE A 740 -31.32 5.35 -41.11
CA ILE A 740 -31.73 3.94 -41.00
C ILE A 740 -32.50 3.47 -42.24
N TYR A 741 -33.39 4.28 -42.82
CA TYR A 741 -34.27 3.84 -43.91
C TYR A 741 -33.80 4.23 -45.31
N ALA A 742 -33.09 5.35 -45.48
CA ALA A 742 -32.74 5.87 -46.81
C ALA A 742 -31.36 5.41 -47.30
N HIS A 743 -30.62 4.62 -46.52
CA HIS A 743 -29.36 4.06 -47.00
C HIS A 743 -29.62 3.10 -48.18
N PRO A 744 -29.01 3.30 -49.37
CA PRO A 744 -29.31 2.55 -50.59
C PRO A 744 -29.20 1.02 -50.40
N ASP A 745 -28.24 0.59 -49.58
CA ASP A 745 -27.98 -0.82 -49.32
C ASP A 745 -28.97 -1.48 -48.34
N ASN A 746 -29.75 -0.73 -47.55
CA ASN A 746 -30.64 -1.32 -46.55
C ASN A 746 -31.81 -2.10 -47.17
N ALA A 747 -32.22 -1.75 -48.39
CA ALA A 747 -33.20 -2.53 -49.16
C ALA A 747 -32.68 -3.93 -49.52
N LYS A 748 -31.36 -4.09 -49.64
CA LYS A 748 -30.70 -5.33 -50.08
C LYS A 748 -30.33 -6.26 -48.93
N TYR A 749 -29.93 -5.73 -47.77
CA TYR A 749 -29.30 -6.51 -46.69
C TYR A 749 -30.15 -6.69 -45.42
N GLY A 750 -31.40 -6.22 -45.41
CA GLY A 750 -32.34 -6.46 -44.31
C GLY A 750 -32.33 -5.35 -43.26
N TYR A 751 -33.18 -4.36 -43.50
CA TYR A 751 -33.41 -3.19 -42.65
C TYR A 751 -33.63 -3.52 -41.14
N THR A 752 -34.32 -4.62 -40.82
CA THR A 752 -34.70 -4.96 -39.45
C THR A 752 -33.50 -5.17 -38.53
N ASN A 753 -32.42 -5.79 -39.00
CA ASN A 753 -31.27 -6.11 -38.16
C ASN A 753 -30.30 -4.94 -38.01
N THR A 754 -30.08 -4.15 -39.08
CA THR A 754 -29.38 -2.85 -38.99
C THR A 754 -30.05 -1.96 -37.97
N LYS A 755 -31.39 -1.84 -38.05
CA LYS A 755 -32.19 -1.12 -37.07
C LYS A 755 -31.91 -1.63 -35.65
N ASN A 756 -32.05 -2.93 -35.40
CA ASN A 756 -31.84 -3.51 -34.07
C ASN A 756 -30.46 -3.17 -33.48
N HIS A 757 -29.39 -3.20 -34.28
CA HIS A 757 -28.05 -2.81 -33.83
C HIS A 757 -27.96 -1.32 -33.47
N VAL A 758 -28.50 -0.42 -34.31
CA VAL A 758 -28.56 1.02 -34.01
C VAL A 758 -29.33 1.27 -32.72
N MET A 759 -30.45 0.57 -32.51
CA MET A 759 -31.25 0.71 -31.28
C MET A 759 -30.49 0.28 -30.03
N GLN A 760 -29.70 -0.80 -30.10
CA GLN A 760 -28.86 -1.25 -28.99
C GLN A 760 -27.76 -0.23 -28.66
N ILE A 761 -27.15 0.39 -29.68
CA ILE A 761 -26.15 1.44 -29.49
C ILE A 761 -26.79 2.67 -28.82
N LEU A 762 -27.97 3.09 -29.27
CA LEU A 762 -28.70 4.21 -28.68
C LEU A 762 -29.11 3.96 -27.22
N ASP A 763 -29.58 2.76 -26.87
CA ASP A 763 -29.89 2.41 -25.47
C ASP A 763 -28.64 2.53 -24.57
N LYS A 764 -27.50 2.05 -25.07
CA LYS A 764 -26.23 2.16 -24.35
C LYS A 764 -25.76 3.62 -24.19
N LEU A 765 -25.88 4.44 -25.24
CA LEU A 765 -25.59 5.88 -25.19
C LEU A 765 -26.52 6.62 -24.22
N ALA A 766 -27.81 6.30 -24.22
CA ALA A 766 -28.78 6.90 -23.31
C ALA A 766 -28.47 6.57 -21.83
N SER A 767 -27.88 5.39 -21.59
CA SER A 767 -27.50 4.95 -20.25
C SER A 767 -26.20 5.59 -19.73
N THR A 768 -25.36 6.15 -20.62
CA THR A 768 -24.08 6.76 -20.24
C THR A 768 -24.27 8.21 -19.81
N ARG A 769 -23.77 8.55 -18.61
CA ARG A 769 -23.90 9.90 -18.03
C ARG A 769 -23.37 11.00 -18.95
N LYS A 770 -22.35 10.71 -19.76
CA LYS A 770 -21.68 11.63 -20.69
C LYS A 770 -22.59 12.09 -21.84
N TYR A 771 -23.43 11.20 -22.40
CA TYR A 771 -24.22 11.50 -23.61
C TYR A 771 -25.73 11.51 -23.38
N GLY A 772 -26.20 11.24 -22.17
CA GLY A 772 -27.63 11.19 -21.87
C GLY A 772 -28.39 12.45 -22.27
N SER A 773 -27.78 13.64 -22.18
CA SER A 773 -28.36 14.91 -22.64
C SER A 773 -28.42 15.03 -24.17
N ILE A 774 -27.40 14.58 -24.89
CA ILE A 774 -27.34 14.62 -26.36
C ILE A 774 -28.36 13.66 -26.95
N VAL A 775 -28.40 12.42 -26.44
CA VAL A 775 -29.40 11.44 -26.85
C VAL A 775 -30.80 11.96 -26.53
N LYS A 776 -30.99 12.57 -25.36
CA LYS A 776 -32.25 13.23 -24.99
C LYS A 776 -32.65 14.33 -25.95
N ASN A 777 -31.73 15.21 -26.35
CA ASN A 777 -32.03 16.33 -27.26
C ASN A 777 -32.33 15.83 -28.67
N ALA A 778 -31.60 14.83 -29.16
CA ALA A 778 -31.89 14.22 -30.45
C ALA A 778 -33.19 13.41 -30.44
N LEU A 779 -33.51 12.75 -29.32
CA LEU A 779 -34.80 12.10 -29.10
C LEU A 779 -35.95 13.07 -28.86
N ALA A 780 -35.72 14.39 -28.86
CA ALA A 780 -36.78 15.40 -28.88
C ALA A 780 -37.12 15.88 -30.30
N ASP A 781 -36.32 15.49 -31.30
CA ASP A 781 -36.56 15.78 -32.71
C ASP A 781 -37.72 14.94 -33.26
N LYS A 782 -38.81 15.63 -33.68
CA LYS A 782 -40.10 15.03 -34.04
C LYS A 782 -39.99 13.97 -35.14
N ASP A 783 -39.01 14.06 -36.03
CA ASP A 783 -38.83 13.12 -37.14
C ASP A 783 -38.11 11.83 -36.73
N LEU A 784 -37.33 11.87 -35.63
CA LEU A 784 -36.69 10.70 -35.04
C LEU A 784 -37.68 9.86 -34.19
N LEU A 785 -38.68 10.52 -33.60
CA LEU A 785 -39.50 10.00 -32.50
C LEU A 785 -40.43 8.83 -32.88
N ALA A 786 -41.19 8.92 -33.98
CA ALA A 786 -42.33 8.03 -34.24
C ALA A 786 -42.00 6.53 -34.19
N ASN A 787 -41.01 6.13 -34.97
CA ASN A 787 -40.70 4.72 -35.18
C ASN A 787 -39.64 4.20 -34.19
N THR A 788 -38.69 5.04 -33.80
CA THR A 788 -37.59 4.70 -32.89
C THR A 788 -38.11 4.53 -31.46
N GLN A 789 -38.99 5.43 -31.00
CA GLN A 789 -39.57 5.37 -29.67
C GLN A 789 -40.47 4.13 -29.52
N ALA A 790 -41.34 3.85 -30.48
CA ALA A 790 -42.20 2.66 -30.46
C ALA A 790 -41.40 1.34 -30.41
N VAL A 791 -40.27 1.27 -31.11
CA VAL A 791 -39.42 0.07 -31.15
C VAL A 791 -38.66 -0.13 -29.84
N LEU A 792 -38.10 0.93 -29.24
CA LEU A 792 -37.42 0.82 -27.94
C LEU A 792 -38.38 0.45 -26.82
N MET A 793 -39.62 0.95 -26.87
CA MET A 793 -40.64 0.60 -25.88
C MET A 793 -41.02 -0.89 -25.95
N LYS A 794 -41.07 -1.46 -27.17
CA LYS A 794 -41.37 -2.88 -27.43
C LYS A 794 -40.21 -3.81 -27.12
N ASN A 795 -38.98 -3.33 -27.17
CA ASN A 795 -37.81 -4.16 -26.94
C ASN A 795 -37.61 -4.48 -25.45
N LYS A 796 -37.76 -5.76 -25.08
CA LYS A 796 -37.60 -6.24 -23.69
C LYS A 796 -36.18 -6.08 -23.14
N SER A 797 -35.18 -5.87 -24.00
CA SER A 797 -33.80 -5.63 -23.58
C SER A 797 -33.48 -4.16 -23.29
N THR A 798 -34.37 -3.23 -23.64
CA THR A 798 -34.16 -1.79 -23.39
C THR A 798 -34.00 -1.54 -21.90
N SER A 799 -32.94 -0.81 -21.53
CA SER A 799 -32.65 -0.52 -20.13
C SER A 799 -33.77 0.32 -19.50
N GLY A 800 -34.03 0.11 -18.20
CA GLY A 800 -35.07 0.86 -17.49
C GLY A 800 -34.81 2.38 -17.41
N ASN A 801 -33.57 2.82 -17.59
CA ASN A 801 -33.21 4.24 -17.66
C ASN A 801 -33.51 4.84 -19.05
N ALA A 802 -33.27 4.08 -20.12
CA ALA A 802 -33.68 4.51 -21.46
C ALA A 802 -35.20 4.52 -21.59
N LEU A 803 -35.92 3.49 -21.09
CA LEU A 803 -37.39 3.50 -21.03
C LEU A 803 -37.91 4.75 -20.31
N HIS A 804 -37.30 5.12 -19.18
CA HIS A 804 -37.64 6.36 -18.48
C HIS A 804 -37.47 7.59 -19.38
N SER A 805 -36.32 7.72 -20.04
CA SER A 805 -36.03 8.86 -20.90
C SER A 805 -36.97 8.94 -22.10
N LEU A 806 -37.32 7.80 -22.70
CA LEU A 806 -38.26 7.71 -23.82
C LEU A 806 -39.69 8.11 -23.44
N VAL A 807 -40.09 7.82 -22.21
CA VAL A 807 -41.40 8.21 -21.67
C VAL A 807 -41.41 9.68 -21.28
N VAL A 808 -40.33 10.17 -20.67
CA VAL A 808 -40.24 11.56 -20.19
C VAL A 808 -40.15 12.56 -21.33
N TYR A 809 -39.39 12.25 -22.37
CA TYR A 809 -39.06 13.19 -23.45
C TYR A 809 -39.72 12.87 -24.78
N GLY A 810 -40.29 11.67 -24.91
CA GLY A 810 -40.89 11.28 -26.17
C GLY A 810 -42.32 11.80 -26.35
N ASN A 811 -42.92 11.53 -27.50
CA ASN A 811 -44.22 12.09 -27.87
C ASN A 811 -45.30 11.37 -27.05
N ASN A 812 -46.08 12.13 -26.29
CA ASN A 812 -47.16 11.61 -25.46
C ASN A 812 -48.13 10.72 -26.24
N HIS A 813 -48.40 11.00 -27.52
CA HIS A 813 -49.23 10.14 -28.38
C HIS A 813 -48.58 8.78 -28.63
N ILE A 814 -47.27 8.71 -28.84
CA ILE A 814 -46.57 7.45 -29.07
C ILE A 814 -46.51 6.62 -27.79
N VAL A 815 -46.24 7.28 -26.64
CA VAL A 815 -46.26 6.63 -25.32
C VAL A 815 -47.63 6.01 -25.06
N ARG A 816 -48.71 6.77 -25.31
CA ARG A 816 -50.09 6.29 -25.17
C ARG A 816 -50.39 5.12 -26.13
N ASN A 817 -50.05 5.26 -27.41
CA ASN A 817 -50.31 4.23 -28.42
C ASN A 817 -49.48 2.96 -28.26
N ASN A 818 -48.42 2.97 -27.43
CA ASN A 818 -47.58 1.80 -27.15
C ASN A 818 -47.62 1.41 -25.65
N TYR A 819 -48.63 1.88 -24.91
CA TYR A 819 -48.77 1.65 -23.48
C TYR A 819 -48.66 0.15 -23.11
N ASP A 820 -49.36 -0.73 -23.83
CA ASP A 820 -49.35 -2.17 -23.55
C ASP A 820 -47.97 -2.80 -23.65
N SER A 821 -47.18 -2.39 -24.65
CA SER A 821 -45.82 -2.87 -24.82
C SER A 821 -44.88 -2.33 -23.73
N LEU A 822 -45.15 -1.12 -23.25
CA LEU A 822 -44.35 -0.48 -22.22
C LEU A 822 -44.62 -1.06 -20.83
N ILE A 823 -45.90 -1.25 -20.47
CA ILE A 823 -46.31 -1.76 -19.16
C ILE A 823 -45.89 -3.23 -18.95
N THR A 824 -45.83 -4.01 -20.04
CA THR A 824 -45.36 -5.40 -20.04
C THR A 824 -43.84 -5.53 -20.15
N ASN A 825 -43.10 -4.43 -20.28
CA ASN A 825 -41.65 -4.47 -20.40
C ASN A 825 -41.01 -4.84 -19.03
N PRO A 826 -40.21 -5.94 -18.95
CA PRO A 826 -39.67 -6.41 -17.68
C PRO A 826 -38.75 -5.37 -17.02
N ASN A 827 -38.06 -4.55 -17.82
CA ASN A 827 -37.13 -3.53 -17.35
C ASN A 827 -37.79 -2.20 -16.97
N LEU A 828 -39.12 -2.06 -17.12
CA LEU A 828 -39.83 -0.86 -16.70
C LEU A 828 -39.63 -0.64 -15.19
N LYS A 829 -39.06 0.51 -14.82
CA LYS A 829 -38.78 0.89 -13.43
C LYS A 829 -39.93 1.68 -12.84
N LEU A 830 -40.10 1.59 -11.51
CA LEU A 830 -41.13 2.30 -10.74
C LEU A 830 -41.16 3.80 -11.02
N LYS A 831 -39.99 4.45 -11.12
CA LYS A 831 -39.87 5.88 -11.43
C LYS A 831 -40.49 6.28 -12.79
N THR A 832 -40.45 5.38 -13.77
CA THR A 832 -41.03 5.63 -15.10
C THR A 832 -42.54 5.54 -15.05
N LEU A 833 -43.05 4.52 -14.34
CA LEU A 833 -44.47 4.34 -14.17
C LEU A 833 -45.11 5.49 -13.37
N ASN A 834 -44.45 5.96 -12.31
CA ASN A 834 -44.84 7.18 -11.59
C ASN A 834 -44.98 8.37 -12.53
N TYR A 835 -43.96 8.63 -13.34
CA TYR A 835 -44.01 9.73 -14.29
C TYR A 835 -45.17 9.61 -15.28
N MET A 836 -45.48 8.40 -15.77
CA MET A 836 -46.61 8.18 -16.67
C MET A 836 -47.96 8.48 -16.02
N ILE A 837 -48.12 8.11 -14.75
CA ILE A 837 -49.30 8.43 -13.95
C ILE A 837 -49.39 9.95 -13.78
N ASP A 838 -48.31 10.59 -13.31
CA ASP A 838 -48.25 12.03 -13.04
C ASP A 838 -48.52 12.89 -14.27
N LYS A 839 -48.12 12.42 -15.45
CA LYS A 839 -48.30 13.12 -16.73
C LYS A 839 -49.54 12.68 -17.51
N ASN A 840 -50.40 11.85 -16.93
CA ASN A 840 -51.61 11.33 -17.55
C ASN A 840 -51.32 10.70 -18.94
N LEU A 841 -50.22 9.95 -19.03
CA LEU A 841 -49.78 9.24 -20.25
C LEU A 841 -50.39 7.84 -20.37
N ILE A 842 -51.15 7.42 -19.36
CA ILE A 842 -51.83 6.14 -19.29
C ILE A 842 -53.27 6.37 -19.76
N PRO A 843 -53.78 5.61 -20.76
CA PRO A 843 -55.18 5.69 -21.14
C PRO A 843 -56.10 5.48 -19.93
N GLU A 844 -57.21 6.22 -19.85
CA GLU A 844 -58.10 6.21 -18.68
C GLU A 844 -58.59 4.79 -18.34
N ALA A 845 -58.94 4.01 -19.37
CA ALA A 845 -59.40 2.63 -19.24
C ALA A 845 -58.34 1.69 -18.60
N ASP A 846 -57.06 2.04 -18.70
CA ASP A 846 -55.94 1.19 -18.29
C ASP A 846 -55.27 1.64 -16.98
N LYS A 847 -55.72 2.73 -16.36
CA LYS A 847 -55.14 3.24 -15.10
C LYS A 847 -55.12 2.20 -13.99
N ASN A 848 -56.19 1.40 -13.88
CA ASN A 848 -56.27 0.31 -12.89
C ASN A 848 -55.23 -0.79 -13.15
N HIS A 849 -54.99 -1.14 -14.42
CA HIS A 849 -53.97 -2.12 -14.80
C HIS A 849 -52.56 -1.57 -14.50
N ALA A 850 -52.28 -0.30 -14.81
CA ALA A 850 -51.01 0.34 -14.47
C ALA A 850 -50.76 0.39 -12.96
N LEU A 851 -51.77 0.76 -12.17
CA LEU A 851 -51.66 0.78 -10.71
C LEU A 851 -51.37 -0.61 -10.15
N ARG A 852 -51.99 -1.65 -10.70
CA ARG A 852 -51.67 -3.03 -10.32
C ARG A 852 -50.21 -3.39 -10.61
N VAL A 853 -49.72 -3.14 -11.82
CA VAL A 853 -48.31 -3.38 -12.20
C VAL A 853 -47.34 -2.55 -11.35
N PHE A 854 -47.75 -1.34 -10.96
CA PHE A 854 -47.02 -0.49 -10.03
C PHE A 854 -46.85 -1.14 -8.66
N HIS A 855 -47.93 -1.64 -8.07
CA HIS A 855 -47.89 -2.34 -6.78
C HIS A 855 -47.07 -3.64 -6.84
N GLU A 856 -47.22 -4.42 -7.91
CA GLU A 856 -46.45 -5.65 -8.13
C GLU A 856 -44.93 -5.37 -8.20
N LYS A 857 -44.52 -4.32 -8.92
CA LYS A 857 -43.09 -3.90 -9.01
C LYS A 857 -42.56 -3.21 -7.75
N ALA A 858 -43.42 -2.63 -6.93
CA ALA A 858 -43.04 -2.05 -5.63
C ALA A 858 -42.85 -3.09 -4.52
N GLY A 859 -43.06 -4.39 -4.81
CA GLY A 859 -42.95 -5.47 -3.83
C GLY A 859 -44.10 -5.50 -2.82
N GLN A 860 -45.18 -4.77 -3.07
CA GLN A 860 -46.36 -4.71 -2.20
C GLN A 860 -47.40 -5.73 -2.71
N GLN A 861 -47.27 -6.99 -2.28
CA GLN A 861 -48.19 -8.06 -2.70
C GLN A 861 -49.54 -8.08 -1.95
N LEU A 862 -49.71 -7.27 -0.90
CA LEU A 862 -50.89 -7.37 -0.02
C LEU A 862 -51.39 -5.99 0.42
N LEU A 863 -52.29 -5.38 -0.38
CA LEU A 863 -53.30 -4.47 0.16
C LEU A 863 -54.66 -4.75 -0.50
N PRO A 864 -55.76 -4.81 0.28
CA PRO A 864 -57.10 -4.99 -0.25
C PRO A 864 -57.57 -3.69 -0.90
N PHE A 865 -57.84 -3.72 -2.22
CA PHE A 865 -58.48 -2.60 -2.92
C PHE A 865 -59.94 -2.48 -2.46
N ARG A 866 -60.22 -1.58 -1.51
CA ARG A 866 -61.58 -1.08 -1.29
C ARG A 866 -61.88 -0.03 -2.35
N GLY A 867 -62.79 -0.33 -3.29
CA GLY A 867 -63.36 0.70 -4.16
C GLY A 867 -63.69 0.31 -5.61
N ILE A 868 -63.54 -0.94 -6.04
CA ILE A 868 -63.95 -1.33 -7.40
C ILE A 868 -65.38 -1.88 -7.34
N LYS A 869 -66.36 -1.12 -7.85
CA LYS A 869 -67.64 -1.69 -8.29
C LYS A 869 -67.36 -2.44 -9.60
N LYS A 870 -67.84 -3.69 -9.65
CA LYS A 870 -67.75 -4.61 -10.80
C LYS A 870 -68.30 -3.98 -12.07
#